data_AF-A0A349HLE5-F1
#
_entry.id   AF-A0A349HLE5-F1
#
_cell.length_a   1.000
_cell.length_b   1.000
_cell.length_c   1.000
_cell.angle_alpha   90.00
_cell.angle_beta   90.00
_cell.angle_gamma   90.00
#
_symmetry.space_group_name_H-M   'P 1'
#
loop_
_entity.id
_entity.type
_entity.pdbx_description
1 polymer ?
#
loop_
_entity_poly.entity_id
_entity_poly.type
_entity_poly.pdbx_seq_one_letter_code
_entity_poly.pdbx_strand_id
1 'polypeptide(L)'
;MTVVSSGNAITFAGDGAQTVFDFNFRIFNADDLCAVVRNGDGKQKTLVAGSDFKIISDIGADSGGKVQYPVSGSPLRNGESITLFREIAYTQDLELVDNDPFSARLLNEAFDRGVMRDQQLQEQVDRALKYDISTPGEDRLSPQKLVMTISSARDEAVSARTGAVEAEGNTRGMLNDAKAAQAASEVARDNALEAQAEAEKARDAAIKISVGDISELRSPAPILSGPAEAPEGTTVSIIVSNYQNDGITSYGINTGGFGSALISGNTIKWTLGTVDADISKQVEVVCRRRGELYSDTAIYRVLVKKIIVQNGPTIAFADSVEGYPGATVSEGSISAPAHSVGLNNSRQIVSAKPEITVVGVSEIPAGFGVKLGAGVTGEYLGPKKNLTLKKAVPGSNILPKMTGPATGGCIISCSSNDGGFPAWKVGNRTLGGGSNDMWIANVTAGVVTTADLTFTFNSVKIASGLRFILGPFDGASSDYQCRTVKVFLDNVPYKTFNMGDISTGPRPRDLLFGENKSFTVMKLRCSNSTSGKWIGSKDIEILGAGTSAPSTKKVLVVVGSESNKDKILKADGVHKTIIVGDNEVEVESVNEVKNAGGEFVTTIILKTALANAPSDDTEIVIPDRCTLSPANYTHAVDGDDLKITGAEIALEDNPKLKRLAMAVKGDGVKFKGGKIYIKEKP
;
A
#
# COMPACT_ATOMS: atom_id res chain seq x y z
N MET A 1 -44.91 -28.22 76.25
CA MET A 1 -45.28 -28.86 74.96
C MET A 1 -43.97 -29.21 74.28
N THR A 2 -44.00 -29.79 73.08
CA THR A 2 -42.80 -30.06 72.30
C THR A 2 -43.04 -29.58 70.88
N VAL A 3 -42.07 -28.92 70.24
CA VAL A 3 -42.17 -28.56 68.81
C VAL A 3 -42.44 -29.80 67.96
N VAL A 4 -43.62 -29.87 67.34
CA VAL A 4 -44.05 -30.97 66.46
C VAL A 4 -44.11 -30.59 64.97
N SER A 5 -43.98 -29.31 64.64
CA SER A 5 -43.93 -28.84 63.24
C SER A 5 -42.49 -28.63 62.77
N SER A 6 -42.21 -29.04 61.53
CA SER A 6 -40.93 -28.83 60.83
C SER A 6 -40.88 -27.52 60.03
N GLY A 7 -41.99 -26.81 59.91
CA GLY A 7 -42.08 -25.54 59.19
C GLY A 7 -41.59 -24.35 60.03
N ASN A 8 -40.63 -23.60 59.51
CA ASN A 8 -40.16 -22.32 60.05
C ASN A 8 -40.37 -21.14 59.09
N ALA A 9 -40.87 -21.40 57.87
CA ALA A 9 -41.13 -20.39 56.84
C ALA A 9 -42.32 -20.78 55.94
N ILE A 10 -42.99 -19.78 55.37
CA ILE A 10 -44.07 -19.93 54.39
C ILE A 10 -44.00 -18.80 53.34
N THR A 11 -44.27 -19.11 52.08
CA THR A 11 -44.20 -18.14 50.97
C THR A 11 -45.54 -18.03 50.24
N PHE A 12 -45.97 -16.79 49.97
CA PHE A 12 -47.16 -16.46 49.19
C PHE A 12 -46.77 -15.68 47.93
N ALA A 13 -47.42 -15.97 46.81
CA ALA A 13 -47.33 -15.17 45.60
C ALA A 13 -48.29 -13.98 45.68
N GLY A 14 -47.89 -12.83 45.14
CA GLY A 14 -48.76 -11.66 45.01
C GLY A 14 -49.78 -11.85 43.88
N ASP A 15 -51.02 -11.44 44.14
CA ASP A 15 -52.15 -11.42 43.22
C ASP A 15 -52.60 -9.98 42.88
N GLY A 16 -52.01 -8.97 43.53
CA GLY A 16 -52.40 -7.56 43.46
C GLY A 16 -53.55 -7.14 44.39
N ALA A 17 -54.08 -8.03 45.22
CA ALA A 17 -55.27 -7.80 46.05
C ALA A 17 -55.16 -8.30 47.50
N GLN A 18 -54.52 -9.44 47.74
CA GLN A 18 -54.36 -10.04 49.07
C GLN A 18 -53.50 -9.16 49.98
N THR A 19 -54.02 -8.90 51.18
CA THR A 19 -53.35 -8.09 52.21
C THR A 19 -53.22 -8.77 53.57
N VAL A 20 -53.74 -10.00 53.71
CA VAL A 20 -53.65 -10.81 54.93
C VAL A 20 -53.06 -12.17 54.56
N PHE A 21 -52.04 -12.57 55.31
CA PHE A 21 -51.24 -13.76 55.09
C PHE A 21 -51.13 -14.57 56.39
N ASP A 22 -51.29 -15.88 56.28
CA ASP A 22 -51.28 -16.79 57.43
C ASP A 22 -49.88 -17.39 57.62
N PHE A 23 -49.46 -17.60 58.87
CA PHE A 23 -48.26 -18.39 59.18
C PHE A 23 -48.64 -19.57 60.07
N ASN A 24 -48.04 -20.73 59.83
CA ASN A 24 -48.45 -22.02 60.40
C ASN A 24 -47.46 -22.56 61.46
N PHE A 25 -46.73 -21.66 62.13
CA PHE A 25 -45.69 -22.00 63.09
C PHE A 25 -45.75 -21.09 64.32
N ARG A 26 -45.46 -21.64 65.50
CA ARG A 26 -45.42 -20.90 66.76
C ARG A 26 -44.31 -19.84 66.73
N ILE A 27 -44.65 -18.64 67.18
CA ILE A 27 -43.75 -17.56 67.62
C ILE A 27 -44.01 -17.28 69.11
N PHE A 28 -43.01 -16.92 69.90
CA PHE A 28 -43.20 -16.60 71.32
C PHE A 28 -43.47 -15.11 71.52
N ASN A 29 -42.69 -14.28 70.84
CA ASN A 29 -42.76 -12.82 70.85
C ASN A 29 -43.09 -12.29 69.45
N ALA A 30 -43.50 -11.02 69.34
CA ALA A 30 -43.73 -10.38 68.04
C ALA A 30 -42.46 -10.28 67.19
N ASP A 31 -41.31 -10.07 67.83
CA ASP A 31 -40.00 -9.92 67.19
C ASP A 31 -39.45 -11.24 66.61
N ASP A 32 -40.00 -12.40 67.02
CA ASP A 32 -39.61 -13.71 66.49
C ASP A 32 -40.11 -13.94 65.05
N LEU A 33 -40.95 -13.05 64.50
CA LEU A 33 -41.51 -13.15 63.15
C LEU A 33 -40.87 -12.12 62.21
N CYS A 34 -40.17 -12.60 61.19
CA CYS A 34 -39.62 -11.79 60.12
C CYS A 34 -40.35 -12.01 58.79
N ALA A 35 -40.25 -11.02 57.90
CA ALA A 35 -40.82 -11.09 56.57
C ALA A 35 -39.88 -10.47 55.53
N VAL A 36 -39.86 -11.06 54.33
CA VAL A 36 -39.13 -10.56 53.17
C VAL A 36 -40.03 -10.57 51.94
N VAL A 37 -39.86 -9.59 51.04
CA VAL A 37 -40.50 -9.59 49.72
C VAL A 37 -39.45 -9.79 48.64
N ARG A 38 -39.77 -10.62 47.65
CA ARG A 38 -38.96 -10.87 46.45
C ARG A 38 -39.69 -10.34 45.23
N ASN A 39 -39.00 -9.55 44.40
CA ASN A 39 -39.57 -9.02 43.16
C ASN A 39 -39.36 -9.98 41.97
N GLY A 40 -39.96 -9.64 40.81
CA GLY A 40 -39.84 -10.44 39.58
C GLY A 40 -38.42 -10.57 39.01
N ASP A 41 -37.50 -9.65 39.36
CA ASP A 41 -36.06 -9.76 39.03
C ASP A 41 -35.31 -10.68 40.02
N GLY A 42 -36.01 -11.28 40.98
CA GLY A 42 -35.46 -12.13 42.02
C GLY A 42 -34.76 -11.39 43.17
N LYS A 43 -34.81 -10.05 43.23
CA LYS A 43 -34.23 -9.24 44.33
C LYS A 43 -35.09 -9.30 45.58
N GLN A 44 -34.46 -9.41 46.75
CA GLN A 44 -35.11 -9.49 48.05
C GLN A 44 -35.02 -8.17 48.82
N LYS A 45 -36.10 -7.77 49.49
CA LYS A 45 -36.17 -6.67 50.48
C LYS A 45 -36.66 -7.25 51.81
N THR A 46 -35.92 -7.02 52.91
CA THR A 46 -36.43 -7.28 54.27
C THR A 46 -37.49 -6.26 54.64
N LEU A 47 -38.58 -6.73 55.24
CA LEU A 47 -39.67 -5.90 55.73
C LEU A 47 -39.49 -5.60 57.22
N VAL A 48 -39.81 -4.38 57.63
CA VAL A 48 -39.77 -3.95 59.03
C VAL A 48 -41.13 -4.18 59.70
N ALA A 49 -41.15 -4.90 60.81
CA ALA A 49 -42.36 -5.12 61.61
C ALA A 49 -42.91 -3.79 62.16
N GLY A 50 -44.23 -3.64 62.16
CA GLY A 50 -44.95 -2.42 62.55
C GLY A 50 -45.11 -1.38 61.43
N SER A 51 -44.16 -1.27 60.49
CA SER A 51 -44.21 -0.27 59.41
C SER A 51 -44.46 -0.84 58.02
N ASP A 52 -43.82 -1.96 57.64
CA ASP A 52 -44.09 -2.64 56.37
C ASP A 52 -45.21 -3.68 56.54
N PHE A 53 -45.11 -4.54 57.55
CA PHE A 53 -46.12 -5.55 57.93
C PHE A 53 -46.46 -5.48 59.42
N LYS A 54 -47.60 -6.01 59.84
CA LYS A 54 -47.93 -6.17 61.27
C LYS A 54 -48.62 -7.51 61.56
N ILE A 55 -48.36 -8.09 62.73
CA ILE A 55 -49.10 -9.24 63.23
C ILE A 55 -50.49 -8.76 63.65
N ILE A 56 -51.53 -9.51 63.29
CA ILE A 56 -52.93 -9.18 63.61
C ILE A 56 -53.62 -10.21 64.51
N SER A 57 -53.04 -11.40 64.70
CA SER A 57 -53.54 -12.41 65.65
C SER A 57 -52.49 -13.45 66.07
N ASP A 58 -52.79 -14.18 67.16
CA ASP A 58 -52.25 -15.48 67.56
C ASP A 58 -50.74 -15.61 67.86
N ILE A 59 -50.14 -14.58 68.49
CA ILE A 59 -48.83 -14.71 69.14
C ILE A 59 -48.91 -15.79 70.25
N GLY A 60 -47.95 -16.72 70.29
CA GLY A 60 -47.92 -17.79 71.27
C GLY A 60 -48.87 -18.97 71.00
N ALA A 61 -49.55 -19.02 69.84
CA ALA A 61 -50.36 -20.16 69.42
C ALA A 61 -49.52 -21.19 68.63
N ASP A 62 -49.74 -22.49 68.88
CA ASP A 62 -48.98 -23.58 68.25
C ASP A 62 -49.30 -23.76 66.76
N SER A 63 -50.52 -23.38 66.36
CA SER A 63 -50.98 -23.36 64.96
C SER A 63 -50.44 -22.19 64.14
N GLY A 64 -49.71 -21.25 64.76
CA GLY A 64 -49.39 -19.95 64.17
C GLY A 64 -50.59 -19.01 64.10
N GLY A 65 -50.47 -17.94 63.31
CA GLY A 65 -51.38 -16.78 63.30
C GLY A 65 -51.44 -16.04 61.97
N LYS A 66 -51.78 -14.75 62.02
CA LYS A 66 -51.99 -13.92 60.82
C LYS A 66 -51.18 -12.62 60.83
N VAL A 67 -50.74 -12.22 59.63
CA VAL A 67 -50.04 -10.96 59.33
C VAL A 67 -50.84 -10.15 58.32
N GLN A 68 -50.92 -8.83 58.54
CA GLN A 68 -51.34 -7.87 57.50
C GLN A 68 -50.09 -7.29 56.81
N TYR A 69 -50.04 -7.39 55.48
CA TYR A 69 -49.04 -6.72 54.63
C TYR A 69 -49.70 -6.17 53.35
N PRO A 70 -49.42 -4.92 52.94
CA PRO A 70 -48.66 -3.92 53.69
C PRO A 70 -49.51 -3.29 54.81
N VAL A 71 -48.85 -2.63 55.77
CA VAL A 71 -49.51 -1.74 56.74
C VAL A 71 -50.06 -0.50 56.03
N SER A 72 -49.36 -0.01 55.00
CA SER A 72 -49.81 1.07 54.11
C SER A 72 -49.16 0.93 52.72
N GLY A 73 -49.88 1.31 51.65
CA GLY A 73 -49.43 1.18 50.27
C GLY A 73 -50.25 0.16 49.46
N SER A 74 -49.73 -0.25 48.31
CA SER A 74 -50.39 -1.22 47.41
C SER A 74 -50.12 -2.67 47.85
N PRO A 75 -51.07 -3.59 47.67
CA PRO A 75 -50.84 -5.03 47.83
C PRO A 75 -49.69 -5.55 46.95
N LEU A 76 -49.16 -6.72 47.34
CA LEU A 76 -48.09 -7.43 46.63
C LEU A 76 -48.52 -7.75 45.19
N ARG A 77 -47.73 -7.36 44.19
CA ARG A 77 -48.12 -7.44 42.78
C ARG A 77 -47.94 -8.84 42.21
N ASN A 78 -48.65 -9.14 41.11
CA ASN A 78 -48.37 -10.31 40.27
C ASN A 78 -46.89 -10.35 39.88
N GLY A 79 -46.23 -11.48 40.16
CA GLY A 79 -44.80 -11.67 39.93
C GLY A 79 -43.89 -11.29 41.11
N GLU A 80 -44.44 -10.79 42.21
CA GLU A 80 -43.75 -10.64 43.49
C GLU A 80 -44.16 -11.77 44.46
N SER A 81 -43.34 -12.06 45.46
CA SER A 81 -43.68 -12.99 46.55
C SER A 81 -43.32 -12.43 47.92
N ILE A 82 -44.07 -12.79 48.96
CA ILE A 82 -43.75 -12.52 50.36
C ILE A 82 -43.45 -13.84 51.07
N THR A 83 -42.35 -13.88 51.83
CA THR A 83 -42.00 -15.02 52.69
C THR A 83 -42.03 -14.55 54.14
N LEU A 84 -42.88 -15.20 54.95
CA LEU A 84 -42.91 -15.06 56.41
C LEU A 84 -42.06 -16.17 57.00
N PHE A 85 -41.17 -15.86 57.95
CA PHE A 85 -40.31 -16.86 58.59
C PHE A 85 -40.01 -16.50 60.05
N ARG A 86 -39.71 -17.53 60.84
CA ARG A 86 -39.34 -17.38 62.25
C ARG A 86 -37.83 -17.16 62.39
N GLU A 87 -37.45 -16.20 63.22
CA GLU A 87 -36.07 -15.95 63.62
C GLU A 87 -35.99 -15.89 65.15
N ILE A 88 -35.35 -16.88 65.78
CA ILE A 88 -35.13 -16.92 67.23
C ILE A 88 -33.70 -16.48 67.53
N ALA A 89 -33.53 -15.47 68.39
CA ALA A 89 -32.21 -15.03 68.85
C ALA A 89 -31.40 -16.18 69.45
N TYR A 90 -30.08 -16.25 69.20
CA TYR A 90 -29.19 -17.34 69.65
C TYR A 90 -28.68 -17.19 71.10
N THR A 91 -29.59 -16.90 72.06
CA THR A 91 -29.26 -16.69 73.50
C THR A 91 -30.05 -17.63 74.41
N GLN A 92 -29.48 -18.08 75.53
CA GLN A 92 -30.27 -18.78 76.55
C GLN A 92 -30.64 -17.82 77.67
N ASP A 93 -31.91 -17.41 77.70
CA ASP A 93 -32.41 -16.41 78.65
C ASP A 93 -32.97 -17.05 79.94
N LEU A 94 -33.08 -18.39 79.99
CA LEU A 94 -33.48 -19.15 81.18
C LEU A 94 -32.26 -19.48 82.06
N GLU A 95 -32.21 -18.82 83.21
CA GLU A 95 -31.34 -19.15 84.34
C GLU A 95 -32.10 -20.05 85.33
N LEU A 96 -31.43 -21.07 85.87
CA LEU A 96 -31.98 -21.95 86.91
C LEU A 96 -31.22 -21.69 88.21
N VAL A 97 -31.94 -21.38 89.28
CA VAL A 97 -31.39 -21.07 90.61
C VAL A 97 -31.63 -22.25 91.56
N ASP A 98 -30.61 -22.61 92.35
CA ASP A 98 -30.71 -23.71 93.30
C ASP A 98 -31.77 -23.45 94.38
N ASN A 99 -32.64 -24.44 94.59
CA ASN A 99 -33.79 -24.44 95.52
C ASN A 99 -35.02 -23.61 95.09
N ASP A 100 -35.02 -22.98 93.92
CA ASP A 100 -36.21 -22.31 93.39
C ASP A 100 -37.26 -23.33 92.85
N PRO A 101 -38.57 -22.99 92.85
CA PRO A 101 -39.61 -23.87 92.31
C PRO A 101 -39.42 -24.19 90.83
N PHE A 102 -39.20 -25.46 90.50
CA PHE A 102 -38.87 -25.90 89.15
C PHE A 102 -40.04 -25.76 88.16
N SER A 103 -40.01 -24.71 87.33
CA SER A 103 -41.05 -24.44 86.33
C SER A 103 -40.88 -25.28 85.07
N ALA A 104 -41.58 -26.42 85.02
CA ALA A 104 -41.65 -27.26 83.83
C ALA A 104 -42.14 -26.49 82.57
N ARG A 105 -42.88 -25.39 82.72
CA ARG A 105 -43.27 -24.52 81.59
C ARG A 105 -42.06 -23.81 80.99
N LEU A 106 -41.25 -23.15 81.83
CA LEU A 106 -40.08 -22.40 81.37
C LEU A 106 -39.02 -23.32 80.77
N LEU A 107 -38.81 -24.49 81.36
CA LEU A 107 -37.88 -25.49 80.83
C LEU A 107 -38.28 -25.99 79.44
N ASN A 108 -39.57 -26.35 79.26
CA ASN A 108 -40.07 -26.77 77.94
C ASN A 108 -39.94 -25.64 76.91
N GLU A 109 -40.23 -24.40 77.29
CA GLU A 109 -40.04 -23.24 76.40
C GLU A 109 -38.57 -23.05 75.99
N ALA A 110 -37.62 -23.23 76.91
CA ALA A 110 -36.19 -23.17 76.60
C ALA A 110 -35.75 -24.29 75.64
N PHE A 111 -36.24 -25.52 75.84
CA PHE A 111 -35.97 -26.64 74.92
C PHE A 111 -36.63 -26.44 73.55
N ASP A 112 -37.89 -25.97 73.50
CA ASP A 112 -38.59 -25.64 72.26
C ASP A 112 -37.83 -24.55 71.47
N ARG A 113 -37.36 -23.48 72.14
CA ARG A 113 -36.49 -22.46 71.53
C ARG A 113 -35.18 -23.04 70.99
N GLY A 114 -34.60 -24.03 71.67
CA GLY A 114 -33.44 -24.80 71.18
C GLY A 114 -33.73 -25.51 69.86
N VAL A 115 -34.78 -26.34 69.82
CA VAL A 115 -35.21 -27.04 68.60
C VAL A 115 -35.53 -26.07 67.45
N MET A 116 -36.14 -24.92 67.75
CA MET A 116 -36.41 -23.88 66.75
C MET A 116 -35.13 -23.25 66.15
N ARG A 117 -34.05 -23.12 66.93
CA ARG A 117 -32.74 -22.68 66.43
C ARG A 117 -32.10 -23.73 65.54
N ASP A 118 -32.19 -25.01 65.91
CA ASP A 118 -31.68 -26.10 65.06
C ASP A 118 -32.42 -26.14 63.72
N GLN A 119 -33.75 -25.96 63.72
CA GLN A 119 -34.55 -25.81 62.49
C GLN A 119 -34.13 -24.58 61.66
N GLN A 120 -33.83 -23.45 62.31
CA GLN A 120 -33.35 -22.23 61.65
C GLN A 120 -31.95 -22.43 61.04
N LEU A 121 -31.02 -23.05 61.76
CA LEU A 121 -29.70 -23.40 61.24
C LEU A 121 -29.78 -24.38 60.06
N GLN A 122 -30.65 -25.39 60.13
CA GLN A 122 -30.86 -26.35 59.04
C GLN A 122 -31.34 -25.65 57.75
N GLU A 123 -32.31 -24.73 57.84
CA GLU A 123 -32.75 -23.91 56.69
C GLU A 123 -31.59 -23.08 56.10
N GLN A 124 -30.79 -22.46 56.97
CA GLN A 124 -29.65 -21.65 56.54
C GLN A 124 -28.53 -22.48 55.89
N VAL A 125 -28.37 -23.74 56.29
CA VAL A 125 -27.43 -24.71 55.70
C VAL A 125 -27.97 -25.35 54.42
N ASP A 126 -29.30 -25.50 54.27
CA ASP A 126 -29.91 -26.07 53.08
C ASP A 126 -29.95 -25.11 51.89
N ARG A 127 -30.00 -23.80 52.15
CA ARG A 127 -29.82 -22.77 51.12
C ARG A 127 -28.35 -22.40 50.83
N ALA A 128 -27.39 -22.98 51.54
CA ALA A 128 -25.96 -22.71 51.35
C ALA A 128 -25.36 -23.55 50.21
N LEU A 129 -24.33 -23.01 49.54
CA LEU A 129 -23.49 -23.81 48.63
C LEU A 129 -22.66 -24.79 49.46
N LYS A 130 -22.81 -26.08 49.16
CA LYS A 130 -22.13 -27.19 49.85
C LYS A 130 -21.18 -27.90 48.89
N TYR A 131 -20.01 -28.26 49.39
CA TYR A 131 -19.10 -29.20 48.73
C TYR A 131 -19.56 -30.64 49.00
N ASP A 132 -19.21 -31.57 48.11
CA ASP A 132 -19.39 -32.99 48.38
C ASP A 132 -18.60 -33.39 49.63
N ILE A 133 -19.14 -34.33 50.42
CA ILE A 133 -18.53 -34.75 51.69
C ILE A 133 -17.09 -35.27 51.53
N SER A 134 -16.76 -35.81 50.34
CA SER A 134 -15.45 -36.33 49.96
C SER A 134 -14.47 -35.28 49.43
N THR A 135 -14.88 -34.02 49.20
CA THR A 135 -13.98 -32.98 48.67
C THR A 135 -12.84 -32.70 49.67
N PRO A 136 -11.55 -32.83 49.28
CA PRO A 136 -10.40 -32.50 50.14
C PRO A 136 -10.42 -31.06 50.67
N GLY A 137 -9.65 -30.76 51.71
CA GLY A 137 -9.64 -29.43 52.34
C GLY A 137 -9.03 -28.35 51.44
N GLU A 138 -8.01 -28.75 50.70
CA GLU A 138 -7.23 -27.99 49.73
C GLU A 138 -8.04 -27.57 48.48
N ASP A 139 -9.05 -28.34 48.10
CA ASP A 139 -9.92 -28.07 46.94
C ASP A 139 -11.11 -27.14 47.27
N ARG A 140 -11.36 -26.89 48.57
CA ARG A 140 -12.47 -26.05 49.03
C ARG A 140 -12.10 -24.57 48.95
N LEU A 141 -12.67 -23.86 47.98
CA LEU A 141 -12.57 -22.41 47.88
C LEU A 141 -13.44 -21.74 48.96
N SER A 142 -12.99 -20.60 49.47
CA SER A 142 -13.89 -19.73 50.24
C SER A 142 -15.03 -19.21 49.35
N PRO A 143 -16.23 -18.91 49.91
CA PRO A 143 -17.35 -18.39 49.12
C PRO A 143 -16.98 -17.14 48.30
N GLN A 144 -16.15 -16.25 48.86
CA GLN A 144 -15.63 -15.07 48.16
C GLN A 144 -14.77 -15.47 46.96
N LYS A 145 -13.86 -16.44 47.13
CA LYS A 145 -12.99 -16.89 46.03
C LYS A 145 -13.77 -17.65 44.97
N LEU A 146 -14.77 -18.45 45.34
CA LEU A 146 -15.66 -19.14 44.41
C LEU A 146 -16.44 -18.14 43.54
N VAL A 147 -17.04 -17.11 44.15
CA VAL A 147 -17.76 -16.04 43.42
C VAL A 147 -16.83 -15.25 42.50
N MET A 148 -15.60 -14.95 42.94
CA MET A 148 -14.58 -14.34 42.07
C MET A 148 -14.25 -15.22 40.86
N THR A 149 -13.94 -16.51 41.07
CA THR A 149 -13.62 -17.45 39.98
C THR A 149 -14.77 -17.58 38.98
N ILE A 150 -16.02 -17.70 39.43
CA ILE A 150 -17.20 -17.76 38.56
C ILE A 150 -17.38 -16.46 37.78
N SER A 151 -17.16 -15.30 38.41
CA SER A 151 -17.27 -13.99 37.76
C SER A 151 -16.19 -13.80 36.69
N SER A 152 -14.93 -14.14 36.98
CA SER A 152 -13.84 -14.11 36.01
C SER A 152 -14.10 -15.05 34.83
N ALA A 153 -14.51 -16.30 35.08
CA ALA A 153 -14.83 -17.26 34.02
C ALA A 153 -16.00 -16.78 33.12
N ARG A 154 -17.02 -16.14 33.71
CA ARG A 154 -18.12 -15.51 32.96
C ARG A 154 -17.59 -14.37 32.07
N ASP A 155 -16.75 -13.50 32.61
CA ASP A 155 -16.26 -12.32 31.91
C ASP A 155 -15.26 -12.69 30.80
N GLU A 156 -14.43 -13.72 31.01
CA GLU A 156 -13.62 -14.37 29.99
C GLU A 156 -14.49 -14.99 28.87
N ALA A 157 -15.56 -15.71 29.22
CA ALA A 157 -16.48 -16.29 28.24
C ALA A 157 -17.23 -15.22 27.42
N VAL A 158 -17.63 -14.11 28.05
CA VAL A 158 -18.21 -12.94 27.36
C VAL A 158 -17.19 -12.31 26.41
N SER A 159 -15.95 -12.15 26.85
CA SER A 159 -14.87 -11.60 26.00
C SER A 159 -14.56 -12.51 24.80
N ALA A 160 -14.49 -13.82 25.02
CA ALA A 160 -14.30 -14.81 23.96
C ALA A 160 -15.46 -14.78 22.93
N ARG A 161 -16.70 -14.67 23.40
CA ARG A 161 -17.89 -14.52 22.54
C ARG A 161 -17.81 -13.24 21.70
N THR A 162 -17.43 -12.10 22.29
CA THR A 162 -17.28 -10.83 21.56
C THR A 162 -16.21 -10.95 20.47
N GLY A 163 -15.04 -11.52 20.79
CA GLY A 163 -13.98 -11.76 19.80
C GLY A 163 -14.40 -12.70 18.66
N ALA A 164 -15.26 -13.70 18.93
CA ALA A 164 -15.84 -14.55 17.90
C ALA A 164 -16.78 -13.80 16.96
N VAL A 165 -17.61 -12.88 17.48
CA VAL A 165 -18.50 -12.03 16.67
C VAL A 165 -17.70 -11.05 15.81
N GLU A 166 -16.63 -10.46 16.34
CA GLU A 166 -15.71 -9.62 15.56
C GLU A 166 -15.02 -10.41 14.44
N ALA A 167 -14.59 -11.65 14.71
CA ALA A 167 -14.01 -12.53 13.70
C ALA A 167 -15.02 -12.90 12.59
N GLU A 168 -16.29 -13.13 12.92
CA GLU A 168 -17.36 -13.34 11.92
C GLU A 168 -17.55 -12.08 11.06
N GLY A 169 -17.59 -10.89 11.68
CA GLY A 169 -17.70 -9.60 10.99
C GLY A 169 -16.55 -9.36 10.01
N ASN A 170 -15.32 -9.62 10.44
CA ASN A 170 -14.13 -9.54 9.58
C ASN A 170 -14.20 -10.53 8.41
N THR A 171 -14.61 -11.77 8.67
CA THR A 171 -14.81 -12.80 7.63
C THR A 171 -15.88 -12.39 6.61
N ARG A 172 -16.95 -11.73 7.07
CA ARG A 172 -18.00 -11.18 6.20
C ARG A 172 -17.47 -10.04 5.33
N GLY A 173 -16.63 -9.16 5.88
CA GLY A 173 -15.94 -8.10 5.12
C GLY A 173 -15.06 -8.69 4.01
N MET A 174 -14.17 -9.63 4.36
CA MET A 174 -13.30 -10.31 3.40
C MET A 174 -14.08 -11.04 2.29
N LEU A 175 -15.23 -11.64 2.61
CA LEU A 175 -16.11 -12.26 1.61
C LEU A 175 -16.72 -11.23 0.64
N ASN A 176 -17.05 -10.03 1.12
CA ASN A 176 -17.57 -8.95 0.27
C ASN A 176 -16.46 -8.39 -0.64
N ASP A 177 -15.25 -8.19 -0.12
CA ASP A 177 -14.09 -7.76 -0.91
C ASP A 177 -13.73 -8.80 -1.99
N ALA A 178 -13.77 -10.09 -1.66
CA ALA A 178 -13.56 -11.17 -2.62
C ALA A 178 -14.62 -11.19 -3.73
N LYS A 179 -15.90 -10.95 -3.39
CA LYS A 179 -16.98 -10.81 -4.38
C LYS A 179 -16.82 -9.58 -5.27
N ALA A 180 -16.40 -8.44 -4.70
CA ALA A 180 -16.12 -7.23 -5.47
C ALA A 180 -14.95 -7.45 -6.44
N ALA A 181 -13.89 -8.14 -6.00
CA ALA A 181 -12.77 -8.53 -6.86
C ALA A 181 -13.20 -9.51 -7.97
N GLN A 182 -14.07 -10.48 -7.68
CA GLN A 182 -14.63 -11.38 -8.69
C GLN A 182 -15.43 -10.59 -9.75
N ALA A 183 -16.35 -9.72 -9.33
CA ALA A 183 -17.16 -8.92 -10.24
C ALA A 183 -16.29 -7.98 -11.12
N ALA A 184 -15.25 -7.39 -10.55
CA ALA A 184 -14.28 -6.60 -11.30
C ALA A 184 -13.49 -7.44 -12.34
N SER A 185 -13.16 -8.70 -12.01
CA SER A 185 -12.52 -9.65 -12.93
C SER A 185 -13.46 -10.08 -14.06
N GLU A 186 -14.74 -10.27 -13.77
CA GLU A 186 -15.78 -10.58 -14.78
C GLU A 186 -15.96 -9.40 -15.74
N VAL A 187 -16.07 -8.16 -15.25
CA VAL A 187 -16.09 -6.95 -16.09
C VAL A 187 -14.81 -6.82 -16.92
N ALA A 188 -13.63 -7.09 -16.35
CA ALA A 188 -12.36 -7.03 -17.09
C ALA A 188 -12.29 -8.08 -18.22
N ARG A 189 -12.79 -9.30 -17.97
CA ARG A 189 -12.93 -10.35 -18.98
C ARG A 189 -13.90 -9.94 -20.08
N ASP A 190 -15.05 -9.39 -19.73
CA ASP A 190 -16.10 -9.05 -20.69
C ASP A 190 -15.65 -7.87 -21.58
N ASN A 191 -14.97 -6.87 -21.01
CA ASN A 191 -14.29 -5.81 -21.76
C ASN A 191 -13.20 -6.36 -22.71
N ALA A 192 -12.47 -7.40 -22.30
CA ALA A 192 -11.46 -8.04 -23.15
C ALA A 192 -12.09 -8.82 -24.31
N LEU A 193 -13.23 -9.48 -24.08
CA LEU A 193 -14.02 -10.14 -25.13
C LEU A 193 -14.63 -9.13 -26.11
N GLU A 194 -15.12 -7.99 -25.63
CA GLU A 194 -15.60 -6.90 -26.49
C GLU A 194 -14.45 -6.30 -27.33
N ALA A 195 -13.29 -6.03 -26.71
CA ALA A 195 -12.11 -5.56 -27.42
C ALA A 195 -11.60 -6.58 -28.47
N GLN A 196 -11.67 -7.89 -28.16
CA GLN A 196 -11.38 -8.95 -29.14
C GLN A 196 -12.39 -8.93 -30.29
N ALA A 197 -13.70 -8.83 -30.00
CA ALA A 197 -14.74 -8.80 -31.03
C ALA A 197 -14.60 -7.56 -31.96
N GLU A 198 -14.26 -6.39 -31.42
CA GLU A 198 -13.95 -5.20 -32.22
C GLU A 198 -12.64 -5.35 -33.03
N ALA A 199 -11.62 -6.00 -32.47
CA ALA A 199 -10.40 -6.31 -33.22
C ALA A 199 -10.66 -7.31 -34.36
N GLU A 200 -11.53 -8.31 -34.16
CA GLU A 200 -11.97 -9.25 -35.18
C GLU A 200 -12.81 -8.56 -36.26
N LYS A 201 -13.75 -7.68 -35.89
CA LYS A 201 -14.48 -6.83 -36.86
C LYS A 201 -13.54 -5.95 -37.67
N ALA A 202 -12.55 -5.31 -37.02
CA ALA A 202 -11.57 -4.46 -37.69
C ALA A 202 -10.66 -5.28 -38.63
N ARG A 203 -10.23 -6.48 -38.21
CA ARG A 203 -9.52 -7.45 -39.06
C ARG A 203 -10.36 -7.84 -40.27
N ASP A 204 -11.61 -8.23 -40.06
CA ASP A 204 -12.48 -8.71 -41.14
C ASP A 204 -12.89 -7.60 -42.10
N ALA A 205 -13.04 -6.36 -41.60
CA ALA A 205 -13.16 -5.17 -42.43
C ALA A 205 -11.89 -4.88 -43.24
N ALA A 206 -10.71 -4.98 -42.64
CA ALA A 206 -9.43 -4.82 -43.35
C ALA A 206 -9.21 -5.93 -44.40
N ILE A 207 -9.58 -7.18 -44.10
CA ILE A 207 -9.59 -8.30 -45.06
C ILE A 207 -10.57 -7.99 -46.20
N LYS A 208 -11.80 -7.57 -45.91
CA LYS A 208 -12.78 -7.22 -46.94
C LYS A 208 -12.31 -6.07 -47.84
N ILE A 209 -11.57 -5.09 -47.28
CA ILE A 209 -10.94 -4.00 -48.03
C ILE A 209 -9.75 -4.51 -48.88
N SER A 210 -9.02 -5.54 -48.44
CA SER A 210 -7.83 -6.05 -49.12
C SER A 210 -8.10 -7.16 -50.16
N VAL A 211 -9.17 -7.94 -50.02
CA VAL A 211 -9.49 -9.10 -50.89
C VAL A 211 -10.97 -9.21 -51.33
N GLY A 212 -11.75 -8.13 -51.27
CA GLY A 212 -12.98 -8.06 -52.09
C GLY A 212 -12.62 -8.20 -53.59
N ASP A 213 -13.49 -8.80 -54.41
CA ASP A 213 -13.16 -8.96 -55.83
C ASP A 213 -13.06 -7.57 -56.50
N ILE A 214 -11.86 -7.30 -57.01
CA ILE A 214 -11.42 -6.02 -57.56
C ILE A 214 -11.31 -6.05 -59.08
N SER A 215 -11.66 -7.17 -59.72
CA SER A 215 -11.41 -7.42 -61.15
C SER A 215 -12.20 -6.47 -62.06
N GLU A 216 -13.48 -6.25 -61.77
CA GLU A 216 -14.35 -5.34 -62.55
C GLU A 216 -14.01 -3.85 -62.36
N LEU A 217 -13.20 -3.52 -61.35
CA LEU A 217 -12.75 -2.15 -61.08
C LEU A 217 -11.40 -1.82 -61.72
N ARG A 218 -10.73 -2.73 -62.43
CA ARG A 218 -9.39 -2.48 -63.02
C ARG A 218 -9.46 -1.94 -64.45
N SER A 219 -8.68 -0.90 -64.73
CA SER A 219 -8.48 -0.37 -66.08
C SER A 219 -7.78 -1.39 -67.01
N PRO A 220 -7.92 -1.31 -68.35
CA PRO A 220 -7.22 -2.20 -69.28
C PRO A 220 -5.71 -1.91 -69.40
N ALA A 221 -4.90 -2.95 -69.66
CA ALA A 221 -3.44 -2.84 -69.70
C ALA A 221 -2.91 -1.99 -70.89
N PRO A 222 -1.88 -1.14 -70.69
CA PRO A 222 -1.22 -0.39 -71.77
C PRO A 222 -0.50 -1.28 -72.81
N ILE A 223 -0.35 -0.79 -74.03
CA ILE A 223 0.45 -1.42 -75.09
C ILE A 223 1.64 -0.51 -75.41
N LEU A 224 2.87 -1.01 -75.26
CA LEU A 224 4.11 -0.20 -75.23
C LEU A 224 5.07 -0.54 -76.38
N SER A 225 5.75 0.47 -76.94
CA SER A 225 6.80 0.29 -77.97
C SER A 225 7.88 1.38 -77.91
N GLY A 226 9.13 1.07 -78.31
CA GLY A 226 10.28 1.98 -78.20
C GLY A 226 11.61 1.33 -78.64
N PRO A 227 12.76 1.99 -78.44
CA PRO A 227 14.10 1.48 -78.78
C PRO A 227 14.70 0.58 -77.67
N ALA A 228 15.47 -0.44 -78.06
CA ALA A 228 15.86 -1.54 -77.18
C ALA A 228 17.02 -1.27 -76.18
N GLU A 229 17.88 -0.26 -76.40
CA GLU A 229 19.08 0.00 -75.57
C GLU A 229 19.39 1.50 -75.43
N ALA A 230 19.89 1.97 -74.27
CA ALA A 230 20.35 3.35 -74.05
C ALA A 230 21.25 3.51 -72.77
N PRO A 231 22.16 4.50 -72.68
CA PRO A 231 22.99 4.72 -71.48
C PRO A 231 22.19 5.26 -70.27
N GLU A 232 22.70 5.13 -69.03
CA GLU A 232 22.06 5.81 -67.88
C GLU A 232 22.06 7.33 -68.04
N GLY A 233 21.21 8.00 -67.26
CA GLY A 233 21.06 9.46 -67.29
C GLY A 233 20.46 9.99 -68.58
N THR A 234 20.36 9.17 -69.64
CA THR A 234 19.74 9.54 -70.92
C THR A 234 18.24 9.26 -70.92
N THR A 235 17.49 10.02 -71.72
CA THR A 235 16.02 9.93 -71.80
C THR A 235 15.58 9.14 -73.02
N VAL A 236 14.99 7.97 -72.79
CA VAL A 236 14.36 7.10 -73.79
C VAL A 236 12.90 7.51 -74.00
N SER A 237 12.40 7.42 -75.23
CA SER A 237 10.98 7.68 -75.54
C SER A 237 10.25 6.38 -75.90
N ILE A 238 9.13 6.11 -75.21
CA ILE A 238 8.31 4.91 -75.31
C ILE A 238 6.87 5.33 -75.61
N ILE A 239 6.25 4.76 -76.64
CA ILE A 239 4.90 5.12 -77.11
C ILE A 239 3.87 4.16 -76.51
N VAL A 240 2.78 4.71 -75.99
CA VAL A 240 1.59 3.97 -75.54
C VAL A 240 0.55 3.94 -76.67
N SER A 241 0.40 2.80 -77.34
CA SER A 241 -0.39 2.69 -78.57
C SER A 241 -1.91 2.76 -78.33
N ASN A 242 -2.39 2.38 -77.15
CA ASN A 242 -3.79 2.45 -76.72
C ASN A 242 -4.06 3.61 -75.74
N TYR A 243 -3.34 4.73 -75.90
CA TYR A 243 -3.48 5.91 -75.06
C TYR A 243 -4.86 6.59 -75.20
N GLN A 244 -5.52 6.86 -74.07
CA GLN A 244 -6.79 7.59 -73.98
C GLN A 244 -6.57 8.99 -73.40
N ASN A 245 -7.03 10.02 -74.11
CA ASN A 245 -6.83 11.43 -73.74
C ASN A 245 -8.12 12.10 -73.24
N ASP A 246 -8.80 11.47 -72.28
CA ASP A 246 -10.10 11.93 -71.74
C ASP A 246 -9.98 12.84 -70.50
N GLY A 247 -8.75 13.23 -70.12
CA GLY A 247 -8.48 14.11 -68.97
C GLY A 247 -8.72 13.47 -67.59
N ILE A 248 -9.20 12.23 -67.55
CA ILE A 248 -9.46 11.46 -66.31
C ILE A 248 -8.69 10.13 -66.28
N THR A 249 -8.20 9.66 -67.42
CA THR A 249 -7.28 8.52 -67.52
C THR A 249 -5.85 8.97 -67.28
N SER A 250 -5.18 8.28 -66.37
CA SER A 250 -3.79 8.52 -65.99
C SER A 250 -2.96 7.27 -66.21
N TYR A 251 -1.73 7.43 -66.68
CA TYR A 251 -0.80 6.32 -66.87
C TYR A 251 0.26 6.41 -65.78
N GLY A 252 0.20 5.47 -64.84
CA GLY A 252 1.21 5.30 -63.80
C GLY A 252 2.43 4.64 -64.42
N ILE A 253 3.56 5.34 -64.40
CA ILE A 253 4.83 4.82 -64.92
C ILE A 253 5.70 4.48 -63.71
N ASN A 254 5.93 3.20 -63.49
CA ASN A 254 6.86 2.69 -62.51
C ASN A 254 8.14 2.24 -63.21
N THR A 255 9.22 2.98 -63.03
CA THR A 255 10.53 2.65 -63.61
C THR A 255 11.27 1.54 -62.85
N GLY A 256 10.61 0.84 -61.92
CA GLY A 256 11.26 -0.07 -60.99
C GLY A 256 12.21 0.65 -60.02
N GLY A 257 11.92 1.93 -59.72
CA GLY A 257 12.82 2.84 -59.01
C GLY A 257 14.06 3.27 -59.81
N PHE A 258 14.13 2.91 -61.09
CA PHE A 258 15.32 3.06 -61.90
C PHE A 258 15.19 4.25 -62.87
N GLY A 259 15.53 5.45 -62.38
CA GLY A 259 15.38 6.69 -63.12
C GLY A 259 13.95 7.26 -63.07
N SER A 260 13.73 8.42 -63.70
CA SER A 260 12.45 9.12 -63.69
C SER A 260 11.79 9.09 -65.06
N ALA A 261 10.49 8.82 -65.11
CA ALA A 261 9.73 8.82 -66.35
C ALA A 261 8.51 9.73 -66.24
N LEU A 262 8.19 10.44 -67.33
CA LEU A 262 7.04 11.33 -67.42
C LEU A 262 6.32 11.12 -68.74
N ILE A 263 5.00 10.95 -68.70
CA ILE A 263 4.16 10.86 -69.90
C ILE A 263 3.70 12.25 -70.32
N SER A 264 3.72 12.51 -71.63
CA SER A 264 3.16 13.72 -72.24
C SER A 264 2.46 13.33 -73.54
N GLY A 265 1.14 13.50 -73.60
CA GLY A 265 0.31 12.83 -74.60
C GLY A 265 0.50 11.31 -74.55
N ASN A 266 0.57 10.66 -75.70
CA ASN A 266 0.76 9.21 -75.80
C ASN A 266 2.21 8.73 -75.60
N THR A 267 3.15 9.61 -75.26
CA THR A 267 4.58 9.28 -75.22
C THR A 267 5.16 9.43 -73.81
N ILE A 268 5.75 8.35 -73.31
CA ILE A 268 6.50 8.26 -72.06
C ILE A 268 7.96 8.59 -72.34
N LYS A 269 8.48 9.62 -71.67
CA LYS A 269 9.91 9.96 -71.67
C LYS A 269 10.54 9.45 -70.38
N TRP A 270 11.34 8.39 -70.46
CA TRP A 270 12.01 7.74 -69.34
C TRP A 270 13.50 8.09 -69.32
N THR A 271 13.89 8.97 -68.40
CA THR A 271 15.27 9.26 -68.05
C THR A 271 15.80 8.15 -67.16
N LEU A 272 16.79 7.40 -67.64
CA LEU A 272 17.30 6.21 -67.00
C LEU A 272 18.13 6.53 -65.75
N GLY A 273 18.01 5.72 -64.69
CA GLY A 273 18.76 5.90 -63.44
C GLY A 273 20.20 5.41 -63.55
N THR A 274 21.04 5.64 -62.54
CA THR A 274 22.43 5.14 -62.56
C THR A 274 22.53 3.67 -62.11
N VAL A 275 23.37 2.85 -62.75
CA VAL A 275 23.50 1.40 -62.45
C VAL A 275 24.86 1.02 -61.87
N ASP A 276 24.99 -0.25 -61.45
CA ASP A 276 26.24 -0.80 -60.91
C ASP A 276 27.11 -1.60 -61.90
N ALA A 277 26.59 -1.89 -63.10
CA ALA A 277 27.26 -2.39 -64.31
C ALA A 277 26.21 -2.39 -65.44
N ASP A 278 26.59 -2.71 -66.69
CA ASP A 278 25.62 -2.87 -67.78
C ASP A 278 24.51 -3.89 -67.40
N ILE A 279 23.24 -3.45 -67.35
CA ILE A 279 22.11 -4.23 -66.85
C ILE A 279 20.81 -3.88 -67.58
N SER A 280 19.99 -4.90 -67.86
CA SER A 280 18.64 -4.70 -68.40
C SER A 280 17.69 -4.23 -67.31
N LYS A 281 16.94 -3.17 -67.61
CA LYS A 281 15.95 -2.55 -66.73
C LYS A 281 14.62 -2.45 -67.44
N GLN A 282 13.54 -2.46 -66.67
CA GLN A 282 12.19 -2.44 -67.20
C GLN A 282 11.40 -1.28 -66.61
N VAL A 283 10.58 -0.66 -67.46
CA VAL A 283 9.53 0.25 -67.03
C VAL A 283 8.20 -0.47 -67.14
N GLU A 284 7.51 -0.42 -66.03
CA GLU A 284 6.19 -0.97 -65.79
C GLU A 284 5.19 0.16 -65.95
N VAL A 285 4.28 0.05 -66.90
CA VAL A 285 3.22 1.03 -67.14
C VAL A 285 1.90 0.40 -66.79
N VAL A 286 1.19 1.04 -65.88
CA VAL A 286 -0.17 0.69 -65.47
C VAL A 286 -1.10 1.80 -65.87
N CYS A 287 -2.22 1.45 -66.51
CA CYS A 287 -3.31 2.39 -66.74
C CYS A 287 -4.10 2.53 -65.45
N ARG A 288 -4.58 3.74 -65.16
CA ARG A 288 -5.63 3.97 -64.16
C ARG A 288 -6.53 5.10 -64.58
N ARG A 289 -7.79 4.77 -64.83
CA ARG A 289 -8.86 5.76 -64.92
C ARG A 289 -9.25 6.25 -63.53
N ARG A 290 -9.56 7.54 -63.40
CA ARG A 290 -9.95 8.16 -62.12
C ARG A 290 -11.26 7.55 -61.62
N GLY A 291 -11.16 6.69 -60.60
CA GLY A 291 -12.27 5.93 -60.03
C GLY A 291 -12.03 4.41 -60.06
N GLU A 292 -11.15 3.96 -60.96
CA GLU A 292 -10.76 2.56 -61.13
C GLU A 292 -9.46 2.24 -60.34
N LEU A 293 -9.17 0.95 -60.26
CA LEU A 293 -7.91 0.36 -59.83
C LEU A 293 -6.95 0.22 -61.01
N TYR A 294 -5.66 0.09 -60.71
CA TYR A 294 -4.63 -0.06 -61.73
C TYR A 294 -4.83 -1.33 -62.57
N SER A 295 -4.58 -1.19 -63.87
CA SER A 295 -4.51 -2.31 -64.80
C SER A 295 -3.48 -3.35 -64.38
N ASP A 296 -3.54 -4.52 -65.01
CA ASP A 296 -2.36 -5.37 -65.08
C ASP A 296 -1.18 -4.61 -65.72
N THR A 297 0.02 -4.95 -65.26
CA THR A 297 1.23 -4.18 -65.56
C THR A 297 1.78 -4.52 -66.94
N ALA A 298 1.78 -3.55 -67.84
CA ALA A 298 2.48 -3.66 -69.11
C ALA A 298 3.97 -3.38 -68.92
N ILE A 299 4.84 -4.30 -69.35
CA ILE A 299 6.28 -4.24 -69.08
C ILE A 299 7.04 -3.95 -70.39
N TYR A 300 7.84 -2.88 -70.40
CA TYR A 300 8.76 -2.56 -71.48
C TYR A 300 10.22 -2.62 -70.97
N ARG A 301 11.12 -3.27 -71.72
CA ARG A 301 12.52 -3.53 -71.29
C ARG A 301 13.55 -2.81 -72.17
N VAL A 302 14.61 -2.31 -71.55
CA VAL A 302 15.74 -1.59 -72.18
C VAL A 302 17.07 -1.94 -71.48
N LEU A 303 18.21 -1.88 -72.17
CA LEU A 303 19.56 -2.14 -71.62
C LEU A 303 20.31 -0.85 -71.23
N VAL A 304 20.99 -0.78 -70.06
CA VAL A 304 21.52 0.47 -69.40
C VAL A 304 22.90 0.29 -68.68
N LYS A 305 23.74 1.34 -68.43
CA LYS A 305 25.23 1.36 -68.06
C LYS A 305 25.59 2.40 -66.94
N LYS A 306 26.75 2.42 -66.18
CA LYS A 306 27.05 2.86 -64.71
C LYS A 306 27.67 4.26 -64.23
N ILE A 307 27.17 4.87 -63.10
CA ILE A 307 27.80 5.92 -62.18
C ILE A 307 27.54 5.72 -60.60
N ILE A 308 28.13 6.53 -59.66
CA ILE A 308 28.56 6.17 -58.23
C ILE A 308 28.16 7.17 -57.04
N VAL A 309 28.37 6.77 -55.74
CA VAL A 309 27.90 7.21 -54.35
C VAL A 309 28.57 8.43 -53.59
N GLN A 310 27.98 8.98 -52.49
CA GLN A 310 28.52 10.07 -51.59
C GLN A 310 28.29 9.97 -50.02
N ASN A 311 28.81 10.94 -49.24
CA ASN A 311 29.03 11.00 -47.76
C ASN A 311 27.93 11.66 -46.86
N GLY A 312 27.95 11.39 -45.53
CA GLY A 312 27.07 11.98 -44.50
C GLY A 312 27.75 12.84 -43.39
N PRO A 313 26.99 13.44 -42.45
CA PRO A 313 27.45 14.52 -41.54
C PRO A 313 28.22 14.08 -40.27
N THR A 314 28.91 15.06 -39.66
CA THR A 314 29.81 14.91 -38.48
C THR A 314 29.08 15.10 -37.14
N ILE A 315 29.48 14.37 -36.09
CA ILE A 315 28.94 14.48 -34.71
C ILE A 315 30.08 14.77 -33.71
N ALA A 316 29.94 15.85 -32.93
CA ALA A 316 30.88 16.18 -31.86
C ALA A 316 30.43 15.61 -30.50
N PHE A 317 31.40 15.29 -29.63
CA PHE A 317 31.18 14.78 -28.27
C PHE A 317 31.78 15.74 -27.23
N ALA A 318 31.15 15.90 -26.06
CA ALA A 318 31.79 16.50 -24.89
C ALA A 318 31.19 16.00 -23.56
N ASP A 319 32.11 15.77 -22.61
CA ASP A 319 32.08 15.72 -21.14
C ASP A 319 30.83 15.29 -20.33
N SER A 320 31.09 14.62 -19.22
CA SER A 320 30.10 14.31 -18.18
C SER A 320 30.35 15.17 -16.93
N VAL A 321 29.38 15.25 -16.01
CA VAL A 321 29.45 16.17 -14.84
C VAL A 321 30.56 15.78 -13.83
N GLU A 322 31.20 14.62 -13.99
CA GLU A 322 32.45 14.24 -13.31
C GLU A 322 33.51 13.93 -14.39
N GLY A 323 34.50 14.82 -14.51
CA GLY A 323 35.23 15.02 -15.77
C GLY A 323 36.40 14.08 -16.07
N TYR A 324 36.75 13.99 -17.36
CA TYR A 324 38.07 13.54 -17.85
C TYR A 324 38.85 14.75 -18.41
N PRO A 325 40.08 15.03 -17.93
CA PRO A 325 40.71 16.33 -18.18
C PRO A 325 41.38 16.49 -19.56
N GLY A 326 41.00 17.57 -20.25
CA GLY A 326 41.87 18.26 -21.22
C GLY A 326 41.56 18.01 -22.70
N ALA A 327 40.36 18.39 -23.14
CA ALA A 327 40.05 18.66 -24.55
C ALA A 327 39.84 20.18 -24.73
N THR A 328 40.44 20.77 -25.76
CA THR A 328 40.30 22.20 -26.09
C THR A 328 39.12 22.44 -27.02
N VAL A 329 38.18 23.28 -26.59
CA VAL A 329 37.02 23.73 -27.39
C VAL A 329 37.46 24.90 -28.28
N SER A 330 37.22 24.80 -29.60
CA SER A 330 37.42 25.94 -30.51
C SER A 330 36.24 26.92 -30.43
N GLU A 331 36.53 28.21 -30.31
CA GLU A 331 35.52 29.28 -30.29
C GLU A 331 34.74 29.33 -31.62
N GLY A 332 33.52 28.81 -31.62
CA GLY A 332 32.74 28.63 -32.86
C GLY A 332 31.39 27.95 -32.68
N SER A 333 30.56 28.45 -31.76
CA SER A 333 29.11 28.23 -31.71
C SER A 333 28.59 26.80 -31.99
N ILE A 334 28.77 25.87 -31.05
CA ILE A 334 27.82 24.79 -30.69
C ILE A 334 28.15 24.35 -29.26
N SER A 335 27.20 24.48 -28.33
CA SER A 335 27.33 23.88 -27.00
C SER A 335 26.97 22.40 -27.08
N ALA A 336 27.97 21.52 -26.97
CA ALA A 336 27.76 20.08 -27.01
C ALA A 336 27.08 19.57 -25.72
N PRO A 337 26.10 18.65 -25.81
CA PRO A 337 25.44 18.06 -24.65
C PRO A 337 26.21 16.83 -24.11
N ALA A 338 26.14 16.63 -22.79
CA ALA A 338 26.79 15.56 -22.03
C ALA A 338 26.38 14.11 -22.37
N HIS A 339 25.49 13.95 -23.35
CA HIS A 339 25.00 12.69 -23.89
C HIS A 339 24.82 12.87 -25.39
N SER A 340 24.94 11.82 -26.18
CA SER A 340 24.67 11.90 -27.62
C SER A 340 23.23 12.33 -27.89
N VAL A 341 23.07 13.56 -28.38
CA VAL A 341 21.78 14.02 -28.90
C VAL A 341 21.47 13.27 -30.18
N GLY A 342 20.42 12.46 -30.14
CA GLY A 342 20.00 11.72 -31.32
C GLY A 342 19.66 12.66 -32.48
N LEU A 343 20.42 12.58 -33.58
CA LEU A 343 20.16 13.33 -34.82
C LEU A 343 18.79 12.93 -35.36
N ASN A 344 17.92 13.90 -35.68
CA ASN A 344 16.59 13.62 -36.21
C ASN A 344 16.61 13.64 -37.75
N ASN A 345 16.50 12.46 -38.36
CA ASN A 345 16.41 12.31 -39.80
C ASN A 345 14.96 12.48 -40.29
N SER A 346 14.77 12.97 -41.51
CA SER A 346 13.47 12.97 -42.18
C SER A 346 13.08 11.56 -42.65
N ARG A 347 14.05 10.78 -43.10
CA ARG A 347 13.92 9.43 -43.68
C ARG A 347 14.15 8.31 -42.66
N GLN A 348 13.73 7.10 -43.04
CA GLN A 348 14.02 5.89 -42.28
C GLN A 348 15.49 5.51 -42.44
N ILE A 349 16.18 5.37 -41.31
CA ILE A 349 17.57 4.91 -41.27
C ILE A 349 17.54 3.37 -41.21
N VAL A 350 18.26 2.70 -42.12
CA VAL A 350 18.27 1.22 -42.21
C VAL A 350 19.61 0.60 -41.83
N SER A 351 20.70 1.38 -41.89
CA SER A 351 21.98 0.97 -41.32
C SER A 351 22.78 2.18 -40.86
N ALA A 352 23.70 1.93 -39.93
CA ALA A 352 24.57 2.92 -39.33
C ALA A 352 26.00 2.39 -39.22
N LYS A 353 26.98 3.20 -39.60
CA LYS A 353 28.40 2.87 -39.52
C LYS A 353 29.12 3.97 -38.72
N PRO A 354 29.50 3.69 -37.46
CA PRO A 354 30.13 4.70 -36.61
C PRO A 354 31.60 4.91 -36.97
N GLU A 355 32.07 6.12 -36.74
CA GLU A 355 33.45 6.53 -36.91
C GLU A 355 33.82 7.54 -35.81
N ILE A 356 35.04 7.44 -35.29
CA ILE A 356 35.58 8.36 -34.30
C ILE A 356 37.05 8.70 -34.60
N THR A 357 37.52 9.80 -34.05
CA THR A 357 38.93 10.20 -34.05
C THR A 357 39.40 10.38 -32.61
N VAL A 358 40.57 9.84 -32.29
CA VAL A 358 41.15 9.74 -30.95
C VAL A 358 42.55 10.34 -30.95
N VAL A 359 42.87 11.18 -29.97
CA VAL A 359 44.16 11.90 -29.92
C VAL A 359 45.25 11.07 -29.24
N GLY A 360 46.46 11.05 -29.83
CA GLY A 360 47.68 10.65 -29.13
C GLY A 360 47.84 9.16 -28.86
N VAL A 361 47.21 8.29 -29.65
CA VAL A 361 47.37 6.83 -29.63
C VAL A 361 47.61 6.31 -31.04
N SER A 362 48.38 5.23 -31.20
CA SER A 362 48.66 4.62 -32.51
C SER A 362 47.89 3.33 -32.79
N GLU A 363 47.25 2.76 -31.77
CA GLU A 363 46.49 1.49 -31.84
C GLU A 363 45.17 1.62 -31.07
N ILE A 364 44.22 0.72 -31.34
CA ILE A 364 42.89 0.72 -30.68
C ILE A 364 43.08 0.54 -29.16
N PRO A 365 42.62 1.48 -28.31
CA PRO A 365 42.85 1.41 -26.87
C PRO A 365 42.26 0.18 -26.19
N ALA A 366 42.90 -0.28 -25.10
CA ALA A 366 42.35 -1.34 -24.27
C ALA A 366 40.99 -0.96 -23.68
N GLY A 367 40.05 -1.91 -23.65
CA GLY A 367 38.67 -1.66 -23.17
C GLY A 367 37.82 -0.78 -24.10
N PHE A 368 38.29 -0.48 -25.31
CA PHE A 368 37.55 0.32 -26.28
C PHE A 368 36.24 -0.33 -26.73
N GLY A 369 35.19 0.46 -26.87
CA GLY A 369 33.94 0.04 -27.49
C GLY A 369 33.06 1.21 -27.91
N VAL A 370 32.46 1.11 -29.08
CA VAL A 370 31.38 1.99 -29.54
C VAL A 370 30.07 1.25 -29.44
N LYS A 371 29.05 1.91 -28.88
CA LYS A 371 27.66 1.46 -28.96
C LYS A 371 26.81 2.49 -29.69
N LEU A 372 25.81 2.02 -30.42
CA LEU A 372 24.78 2.85 -31.01
C LEU A 372 23.44 2.65 -30.29
N GLY A 373 22.72 3.75 -30.10
CA GLY A 373 21.31 3.76 -29.75
C GLY A 373 20.48 4.18 -30.94
N ALA A 374 19.37 3.50 -31.18
CA ALA A 374 18.49 3.75 -32.31
C ALA A 374 17.04 3.82 -31.81
N GLY A 375 16.26 4.78 -32.33
CA GLY A 375 14.88 4.92 -31.88
C GLY A 375 14.11 6.07 -32.54
N VAL A 376 13.00 6.44 -31.90
CA VAL A 376 11.99 7.32 -32.50
C VAL A 376 12.20 8.79 -32.14
N THR A 377 11.50 9.68 -32.86
CA THR A 377 11.50 11.11 -32.55
C THR A 377 11.00 11.34 -31.11
N GLY A 378 11.78 12.07 -30.32
CA GLY A 378 11.46 12.30 -28.90
C GLY A 378 11.58 11.05 -28.02
N GLU A 379 12.56 10.17 -28.26
CA GLU A 379 13.02 9.15 -27.31
C GLU A 379 14.38 9.53 -26.69
N TYR A 380 14.67 9.07 -25.47
CA TYR A 380 16.01 9.19 -24.87
C TYR A 380 16.89 8.09 -25.42
N LEU A 381 17.94 8.45 -26.17
CA LEU A 381 18.89 7.52 -26.75
C LEU A 381 20.26 7.77 -26.11
N GLY A 382 20.42 7.31 -24.87
CA GLY A 382 21.64 7.45 -24.09
C GLY A 382 21.91 6.23 -23.22
N PRO A 383 23.02 6.24 -22.46
CA PRO A 383 23.36 5.17 -21.53
C PRO A 383 22.38 5.10 -20.35
N LYS A 384 22.40 3.99 -19.59
CA LYS A 384 21.65 3.86 -18.33
C LYS A 384 21.90 5.08 -17.44
N LYS A 385 20.84 5.71 -16.94
CA LYS A 385 20.93 6.84 -16.02
C LYS A 385 20.20 6.55 -14.71
N ASN A 386 20.92 6.66 -13.59
CA ASN A 386 20.33 6.53 -12.26
C ASN A 386 19.64 7.84 -11.84
N LEU A 387 18.50 7.71 -11.18
CA LEU A 387 17.71 8.80 -10.61
C LEU A 387 17.65 8.64 -9.09
N THR A 388 18.04 9.69 -8.35
CA THR A 388 18.07 9.65 -6.89
C THR A 388 16.69 9.94 -6.34
N LEU A 389 16.08 8.99 -5.62
CA LEU A 389 14.84 9.23 -4.88
C LEU A 389 14.98 10.38 -3.88
N LYS A 390 14.02 11.30 -3.90
CA LYS A 390 13.94 12.35 -2.88
C LYS A 390 13.50 11.72 -1.56
N LYS A 391 14.43 11.66 -0.61
CA LYS A 391 14.16 11.17 0.74
C LYS A 391 13.07 12.01 1.42
N ALA A 392 12.16 11.35 2.14
CA ALA A 392 11.12 12.03 2.88
C ALA A 392 11.76 12.89 3.99
N VAL A 393 11.51 14.21 3.96
CA VAL A 393 12.02 15.12 4.99
C VAL A 393 11.00 15.19 6.14
N PRO A 394 11.42 14.96 7.40
CA PRO A 394 10.59 15.19 8.59
C PRO A 394 9.87 16.55 8.57
N GLY A 395 8.53 16.52 8.65
CA GLY A 395 7.75 17.74 8.93
C GLY A 395 7.90 18.19 10.39
N SER A 396 7.41 19.39 10.70
CA SER A 396 7.40 19.90 12.08
C SER A 396 6.57 19.01 13.00
N ASN A 397 6.97 18.96 14.27
CA ASN A 397 6.33 18.13 15.28
C ASN A 397 4.89 18.61 15.57
N ILE A 398 3.89 17.76 15.31
CA ILE A 398 2.46 18.09 15.48
C ILE A 398 1.91 17.72 16.86
N LEU A 399 2.70 17.05 17.70
CA LEU A 399 2.32 16.77 19.08
C LEU A 399 2.48 18.05 19.92
N PRO A 400 1.41 18.53 20.60
CA PRO A 400 1.52 19.66 21.51
C PRO A 400 2.51 19.33 22.63
N LYS A 401 3.14 20.35 23.23
CA LYS A 401 3.99 20.15 24.42
C LYS A 401 3.09 19.69 25.57
N MET A 402 3.21 18.42 25.94
CA MET A 402 2.34 17.78 26.93
C MET A 402 2.68 18.25 28.34
N THR A 403 1.65 18.61 29.10
CA THR A 403 1.75 18.98 30.53
C THR A 403 1.03 17.97 31.44
N GLY A 404 0.36 16.98 30.85
CA GLY A 404 -0.31 15.87 31.53
C GLY A 404 -0.89 14.87 30.52
N PRO A 405 -1.71 13.90 30.94
CA PRO A 405 -2.30 12.86 30.07
C PRO A 405 -3.10 13.41 28.88
N ALA A 406 -3.69 14.59 29.02
CA ALA A 406 -4.39 15.31 27.96
C ALA A 406 -3.86 16.75 27.86
N THR A 407 -3.51 17.20 26.66
CA THR A 407 -3.04 18.58 26.42
C THR A 407 -3.31 18.98 24.97
N GLY A 408 -3.81 20.20 24.72
CA GLY A 408 -3.92 20.75 23.36
C GLY A 408 -4.77 19.94 22.36
N GLY A 409 -5.76 19.18 22.83
CA GLY A 409 -6.58 18.30 21.99
C GLY A 409 -5.93 16.95 21.65
N CYS A 410 -4.79 16.60 22.27
CA CYS A 410 -4.18 15.28 22.24
C CYS A 410 -4.31 14.59 23.61
N ILE A 411 -4.58 13.29 23.61
CA ILE A 411 -4.54 12.41 24.78
C ILE A 411 -3.49 11.33 24.52
N ILE A 412 -2.61 11.09 25.48
CA ILE A 412 -1.59 10.02 25.41
C ILE A 412 -1.87 8.99 26.49
N SER A 413 -2.10 7.74 26.08
CA SER A 413 -2.30 6.58 26.96
C SER A 413 -1.36 5.42 26.60
N CYS A 414 -1.29 4.41 27.45
CA CYS A 414 -0.44 3.23 27.26
C CYS A 414 -1.12 1.96 27.78
N SER A 415 -0.72 0.78 27.30
CA SER A 415 -1.14 -0.50 27.86
C SER A 415 -0.56 -0.76 29.26
N SER A 416 0.63 -0.24 29.52
CA SER A 416 1.28 -0.29 30.83
C SER A 416 2.30 0.85 30.98
N ASN A 417 2.50 1.27 32.22
CA ASN A 417 3.53 2.22 32.63
C ASN A 417 4.01 1.89 34.05
N ASP A 418 5.24 2.31 34.37
CA ASP A 418 5.68 2.37 35.77
C ASP A 418 5.14 3.65 36.42
N GLY A 419 4.90 3.60 37.73
CA GLY A 419 4.30 4.71 38.50
C GLY A 419 5.11 6.01 38.42
N GLY A 420 6.43 5.93 38.19
CA GLY A 420 7.29 7.10 37.98
C GLY A 420 7.33 7.63 36.53
N PHE A 421 6.86 6.85 35.55
CA PHE A 421 7.20 7.02 34.13
C PHE A 421 5.96 6.98 33.20
N PRO A 422 4.99 7.92 33.37
CA PRO A 422 3.73 7.91 32.63
C PRO A 422 3.88 8.27 31.15
N ALA A 423 3.00 7.67 30.33
CA ALA A 423 2.96 7.77 28.88
C ALA A 423 3.12 9.18 28.31
N TRP A 424 2.45 10.18 28.90
CA TRP A 424 2.42 11.56 28.38
C TRP A 424 3.78 12.27 28.37
N LYS A 425 4.75 11.78 29.16
CA LYS A 425 6.08 12.38 29.22
C LYS A 425 6.83 12.30 27.89
N VAL A 426 6.50 11.36 27.01
CA VAL A 426 7.04 11.29 25.64
C VAL A 426 6.67 12.49 24.74
N GLY A 427 5.80 13.40 25.20
CA GLY A 427 5.51 14.65 24.50
C GLY A 427 5.87 15.90 25.31
N ASN A 428 6.56 15.78 26.46
CA ASN A 428 6.83 16.90 27.34
C ASN A 428 8.01 17.80 26.87
N ARG A 429 8.79 17.33 25.88
CA ARG A 429 9.97 18.02 25.30
C ARG A 429 11.18 18.17 26.23
N THR A 430 11.28 17.38 27.29
CA THR A 430 12.32 17.51 28.33
C THR A 430 13.48 16.54 28.09
N LEU A 431 14.18 16.68 26.96
CA LEU A 431 15.29 15.78 26.58
C LEU A 431 16.49 15.80 27.54
N GLY A 432 16.65 16.86 28.34
CA GLY A 432 17.65 17.00 29.41
C GLY A 432 17.11 16.86 30.84
N GLY A 433 15.88 16.37 31.01
CA GLY A 433 15.27 16.17 32.34
C GLY A 433 15.91 15.02 33.12
N GLY A 434 15.60 14.96 34.42
CA GLY A 434 16.07 13.90 35.32
C GLY A 434 15.53 12.51 34.93
N SER A 435 15.97 11.47 35.64
CA SER A 435 15.71 10.06 35.31
C SER A 435 14.25 9.74 34.96
N ASN A 436 13.31 10.43 35.59
CA ASN A 436 11.88 10.14 35.50
C ASN A 436 11.18 10.83 34.31
N ASP A 437 11.88 11.61 33.48
CA ASP A 437 11.30 12.32 32.33
C ASP A 437 11.27 11.49 31.05
N MET A 438 10.50 10.39 31.11
CA MET A 438 10.24 9.47 30.00
C MET A 438 9.00 8.59 30.27
N TRP A 439 8.60 7.79 29.28
CA TRP A 439 7.68 6.65 29.48
C TRP A 439 8.48 5.34 29.57
N ILE A 440 8.13 4.50 30.54
CA ILE A 440 8.61 3.12 30.67
C ILE A 440 7.39 2.23 30.93
N ALA A 441 7.23 1.19 30.13
CA ALA A 441 6.24 0.14 30.34
C ALA A 441 6.67 -0.80 31.48
N ASN A 442 5.76 -1.07 32.42
CA ASN A 442 6.04 -1.89 33.61
C ASN A 442 5.50 -3.31 33.48
N VAL A 443 6.18 -4.25 34.16
CA VAL A 443 5.58 -5.46 34.72
C VAL A 443 6.14 -5.68 36.12
N THR A 444 5.24 -5.91 37.07
CA THR A 444 5.58 -6.39 38.41
C THR A 444 6.22 -7.78 38.30
N ALA A 445 7.56 -7.81 38.24
CA ALA A 445 8.41 -8.99 38.02
C ALA A 445 8.19 -9.75 36.68
N GLY A 446 8.80 -9.25 35.59
CA GLY A 446 8.82 -9.97 34.30
C GLY A 446 9.66 -9.29 33.22
N VAL A 447 9.65 -9.87 32.01
CA VAL A 447 10.19 -9.28 30.77
C VAL A 447 9.05 -8.64 29.98
N VAL A 448 9.11 -7.33 29.73
CA VAL A 448 8.14 -6.66 28.84
C VAL A 448 8.46 -7.01 27.38
N THR A 449 7.75 -7.98 26.82
CA THR A 449 7.89 -8.38 25.41
C THR A 449 7.21 -7.39 24.46
N THR A 450 6.07 -6.79 24.85
CA THR A 450 5.35 -5.78 24.07
C THR A 450 4.65 -4.76 24.95
N ALA A 451 4.62 -3.49 24.53
CA ALA A 451 3.82 -2.44 25.15
C ALA A 451 3.24 -1.50 24.08
N ASP A 452 1.96 -1.12 24.22
CA ASP A 452 1.28 -0.18 23.34
C ASP A 452 1.32 1.23 23.95
N LEU A 453 1.62 2.22 23.10
CA LEU A 453 1.50 3.65 23.40
C LEU A 453 0.56 4.30 22.37
N THR A 454 -0.48 4.99 22.81
CA THR A 454 -1.57 5.49 21.96
C THR A 454 -1.69 7.00 22.08
N PHE A 455 -1.72 7.67 20.92
CA PHE A 455 -1.95 9.10 20.76
C PHE A 455 -3.32 9.30 20.09
N THR A 456 -4.27 9.86 20.83
CA THR A 456 -5.62 10.16 20.33
C THR A 456 -5.79 11.65 20.16
N PHE A 457 -6.27 12.08 19.00
CA PHE A 457 -6.48 13.49 18.66
C PHE A 457 -7.96 13.81 18.47
N ASN A 458 -8.37 15.01 18.91
CA ASN A 458 -9.72 15.54 18.72
C ASN A 458 -10.07 15.92 17.27
N SER A 459 -9.14 15.75 16.33
CA SER A 459 -9.20 16.22 14.95
C SER A 459 -8.22 15.41 14.09
N VAL A 460 -8.56 15.19 12.82
CA VAL A 460 -7.70 14.47 11.87
C VAL A 460 -6.34 15.15 11.77
N LYS A 461 -5.28 14.37 11.96
CA LYS A 461 -3.88 14.78 11.79
C LYS A 461 -3.31 14.17 10.53
N ILE A 462 -2.28 14.81 9.97
CA ILE A 462 -1.53 14.30 8.82
C ILE A 462 -0.05 14.26 9.20
N ALA A 463 0.58 13.09 9.12
CA ALA A 463 1.99 12.89 9.45
C ALA A 463 2.78 12.19 8.33
N SER A 464 4.04 12.57 8.15
CA SER A 464 5.03 11.94 7.27
C SER A 464 5.81 10.81 7.97
N GLY A 465 5.76 10.75 9.29
CA GLY A 465 6.42 9.75 10.12
C GLY A 465 6.39 10.12 11.59
N LEU A 466 7.28 9.52 12.38
CA LEU A 466 7.54 9.95 13.75
C LEU A 466 9.04 9.82 14.09
N ARG A 467 9.58 10.74 14.90
CA ARG A 467 10.90 10.60 15.50
C ARG A 467 10.73 9.93 16.86
N PHE A 468 11.36 8.77 17.01
CA PHE A 468 11.35 8.00 18.25
C PHE A 468 12.71 8.20 18.94
N ILE A 469 12.73 8.84 20.12
CA ILE A 469 13.97 9.12 20.85
C ILE A 469 14.15 8.09 21.97
N LEU A 470 14.89 7.04 21.64
CA LEU A 470 15.41 6.09 22.60
C LEU A 470 16.44 6.79 23.49
N GLY A 471 16.30 6.63 24.81
CA GLY A 471 17.22 7.17 25.81
C GLY A 471 17.93 6.05 26.59
N PRO A 472 19.25 6.15 26.82
CA PRO A 472 19.98 5.31 27.74
C PRO A 472 19.83 5.83 29.16
N PHE A 473 20.32 5.01 30.07
CA PHE A 473 20.38 5.26 31.50
C PHE A 473 21.77 5.78 31.84
N ASP A 474 21.87 6.71 32.79
CA ASP A 474 23.14 6.93 33.49
C ASP A 474 23.53 5.59 34.15
N GLY A 475 24.56 4.93 33.60
CA GLY A 475 24.95 3.57 34.00
C GLY A 475 24.30 2.40 33.23
N ALA A 476 23.82 2.64 32.00
CA ALA A 476 23.35 1.65 31.01
C ALA A 476 23.49 0.14 31.34
N SER A 477 22.39 -0.49 31.77
CA SER A 477 22.21 -1.94 31.57
C SER A 477 21.57 -2.22 30.21
N SER A 478 21.79 -3.41 29.67
CA SER A 478 21.17 -3.89 28.42
C SER A 478 19.65 -4.13 28.53
N ASP A 479 19.03 -3.79 29.66
CA ASP A 479 17.64 -4.16 29.99
C ASP A 479 16.59 -3.34 29.22
N TYR A 480 16.96 -2.22 28.61
CA TYR A 480 16.02 -1.29 27.98
C TYR A 480 16.14 -1.35 26.47
N GLN A 481 15.18 -2.03 25.84
CA GLN A 481 15.24 -2.32 24.41
C GLN A 481 13.84 -2.21 23.79
N CYS A 482 13.70 -1.35 22.79
CA CYS A 482 12.63 -1.45 21.81
C CYS A 482 13.29 -1.90 20.51
N ARG A 483 13.11 -3.17 20.12
CA ARG A 483 13.67 -3.72 18.88
C ARG A 483 12.81 -3.42 17.67
N THR A 484 11.48 -3.41 17.85
CA THR A 484 10.56 -3.06 16.78
C THR A 484 9.44 -2.14 17.25
N VAL A 485 9.03 -1.23 16.38
CA VAL A 485 7.85 -0.36 16.58
C VAL A 485 6.86 -0.66 15.46
N LYS A 486 5.73 -1.29 15.79
CA LYS A 486 4.63 -1.52 14.86
C LYS A 486 3.59 -0.42 15.04
N VAL A 487 3.48 0.42 14.01
CA VAL A 487 2.53 1.55 13.96
C VAL A 487 1.17 1.04 13.49
N PHE A 488 0.13 1.50 14.16
CA PHE A 488 -1.27 1.36 13.79
C PHE A 488 -1.87 2.77 13.65
N LEU A 489 -2.74 2.96 12.66
CA LEU A 489 -3.44 4.22 12.39
C LEU A 489 -4.94 3.92 12.40
N ASP A 490 -5.69 4.64 13.22
CA ASP A 490 -7.12 4.39 13.51
C ASP A 490 -7.39 2.88 13.79
N ASN A 491 -6.52 2.30 14.62
CA ASN A 491 -6.45 0.87 14.98
C ASN A 491 -6.10 -0.14 13.86
N VAL A 492 -5.96 0.29 12.61
CA VAL A 492 -5.51 -0.55 11.50
C VAL A 492 -3.97 -0.71 11.53
N PRO A 493 -3.41 -1.93 11.45
CA PRO A 493 -1.95 -2.11 11.35
C PRO A 493 -1.39 -1.44 10.09
N TYR A 494 -0.39 -0.57 10.24
CA TYR A 494 0.20 0.15 9.12
C TYR A 494 1.59 -0.35 8.72
N LYS A 495 2.60 -0.18 9.59
CA LYS A 495 4.02 -0.44 9.25
C LYS A 495 4.81 -0.85 10.47
N THR A 496 5.70 -1.83 10.32
CA THR A 496 6.66 -2.23 11.36
C THR A 496 8.03 -1.66 11.03
N PHE A 497 8.66 -1.02 12.03
CA PHE A 497 10.01 -0.48 11.94
C PHE A 497 10.97 -1.31 12.80
N ASN A 498 12.14 -1.61 12.27
CA ASN A 498 13.22 -2.24 13.01
C ASN A 498 14.13 -1.16 13.60
N MET A 499 14.27 -1.14 14.92
CA MET A 499 15.12 -0.19 15.64
C MET A 499 16.58 -0.66 15.68
N GLY A 500 16.84 -1.96 15.55
CA GLY A 500 18.19 -2.55 15.63
C GLY A 500 18.73 -2.60 17.06
N ASP A 501 20.00 -3.01 17.22
CA ASP A 501 20.70 -2.99 18.51
C ASP A 501 21.12 -1.56 18.89
N ILE A 502 20.80 -1.15 20.12
CA ILE A 502 21.04 0.20 20.63
C ILE A 502 22.08 0.11 21.74
N SER A 503 23.35 0.18 21.38
CA SER A 503 24.45 -0.08 22.32
C SER A 503 24.89 1.15 23.14
N THR A 504 24.67 2.38 22.67
CA THR A 504 25.11 3.63 23.36
C THR A 504 24.31 4.88 22.98
N GLY A 505 24.02 5.73 23.97
CA GLY A 505 23.60 7.13 23.80
C GLY A 505 22.11 7.35 23.47
N PRO A 506 21.53 8.54 23.79
CA PRO A 506 20.19 8.88 23.33
C PRO A 506 20.24 9.10 21.81
N ARG A 507 19.53 8.27 21.05
CA ARG A 507 19.57 8.33 19.58
C ARG A 507 18.17 8.55 19.01
N PRO A 508 17.87 9.74 18.45
CA PRO A 508 16.65 9.93 17.69
C PRO A 508 16.65 9.03 16.46
N ARG A 509 15.51 8.40 16.17
CA ARG A 509 15.30 7.55 15.00
C ARG A 509 14.03 7.98 14.28
N ASP A 510 14.19 8.42 13.04
CA ASP A 510 13.08 8.88 12.21
C ASP A 510 12.44 7.66 11.53
N LEU A 511 11.25 7.31 11.99
CA LEU A 511 10.44 6.20 11.50
C LEU A 511 9.48 6.72 10.44
N LEU A 512 10.01 6.86 9.22
CA LEU A 512 9.32 7.51 8.12
C LEU A 512 8.27 6.60 7.49
N PHE A 513 7.05 7.11 7.31
CA PHE A 513 5.93 6.35 6.76
C PHE A 513 6.17 6.03 5.28
N GLY A 514 6.79 6.95 4.54
CA GLY A 514 7.01 6.90 3.10
C GLY A 514 5.97 7.73 2.35
N GLU A 515 4.76 7.84 2.89
CA GLU A 515 3.71 8.74 2.40
C GLU A 515 3.02 9.45 3.57
N ASN A 516 2.42 10.62 3.31
CA ASN A 516 1.62 11.32 4.32
C ASN A 516 0.39 10.49 4.69
N LYS A 517 0.18 10.26 5.98
CA LYS A 517 -0.97 9.50 6.50
C LYS A 517 -1.88 10.38 7.35
N SER A 518 -3.18 10.33 7.03
CA SER A 518 -4.26 10.87 7.85
C SER A 518 -4.65 9.89 8.95
N PHE A 519 -4.89 10.37 10.17
CA PHE A 519 -5.40 9.57 11.28
C PHE A 519 -6.03 10.45 12.38
N THR A 520 -6.88 9.86 13.22
CA THR A 520 -7.30 10.43 14.51
C THR A 520 -6.63 9.75 15.70
N VAL A 521 -6.27 8.48 15.57
CA VAL A 521 -5.54 7.68 16.57
C VAL A 521 -4.28 7.11 15.94
N MET A 522 -3.14 7.31 16.58
CA MET A 522 -1.90 6.60 16.26
C MET A 522 -1.51 5.72 17.46
N LYS A 523 -1.34 4.41 17.23
CA LYS A 523 -0.84 3.49 18.27
C LYS A 523 0.49 2.89 17.86
N LEU A 524 1.46 2.94 18.78
CA LEU A 524 2.79 2.37 18.65
C LEU A 524 2.89 1.12 19.52
N ARG A 525 2.84 -0.07 18.91
CA ARG A 525 3.20 -1.31 19.59
C ARG A 525 4.71 -1.47 19.55
N CYS A 526 5.33 -1.15 20.67
CA CYS A 526 6.76 -1.29 20.88
C CYS A 526 7.03 -2.72 21.38
N SER A 527 8.03 -3.41 20.82
CA SER A 527 8.34 -4.80 21.16
C SER A 527 9.83 -5.00 21.45
N ASN A 528 10.14 -5.96 22.32
CA ASN A 528 11.48 -6.31 22.78
C ASN A 528 11.85 -7.76 22.42
N SER A 529 13.14 -8.09 22.46
CA SER A 529 13.61 -9.47 22.58
C SER A 529 13.49 -9.98 24.01
N THR A 530 13.52 -11.30 24.18
CA THR A 530 13.49 -12.02 25.46
C THR A 530 14.59 -11.64 26.47
N SER A 531 15.63 -10.89 26.07
CA SER A 531 16.75 -10.48 26.92
C SER A 531 16.61 -9.09 27.57
N GLY A 532 15.68 -8.24 27.11
CA GLY A 532 15.48 -6.90 27.69
C GLY A 532 14.27 -6.88 28.63
N LYS A 533 14.43 -6.33 29.84
CA LYS A 533 13.34 -6.29 30.84
C LYS A 533 12.28 -5.23 30.51
N TRP A 534 12.66 -4.12 29.89
CA TRP A 534 11.85 -2.91 29.81
C TRP A 534 11.74 -2.36 28.38
N ILE A 535 10.61 -1.71 28.10
CA ILE A 535 10.36 -0.93 26.89
C ILE A 535 10.07 0.51 27.30
N GLY A 536 10.66 1.50 26.63
CA GLY A 536 10.45 2.91 26.95
C GLY A 536 10.90 3.86 25.85
N SER A 537 10.58 5.14 26.01
CA SER A 537 10.97 6.23 25.11
C SER A 537 11.08 7.55 25.87
N LYS A 538 12.10 8.37 25.55
CA LYS A 538 12.32 9.65 26.22
C LYS A 538 11.44 10.76 25.66
N ASP A 539 11.37 10.86 24.34
CA ASP A 539 10.49 11.80 23.63
C ASP A 539 10.09 11.20 22.28
N ILE A 540 8.90 11.56 21.81
CA ILE A 540 8.34 11.19 20.53
C ILE A 540 7.85 12.45 19.83
N GLU A 541 8.30 12.64 18.60
CA GLU A 541 7.80 13.67 17.71
C GLU A 541 6.93 13.00 16.66
N ILE A 542 5.67 13.43 16.49
CA ILE A 542 4.91 13.01 15.30
C ILE A 542 5.19 14.06 14.24
N LEU A 543 5.85 13.63 13.17
CA LEU A 543 6.38 14.52 12.14
C LEU A 543 5.27 14.84 11.16
N GLY A 544 4.84 16.09 11.08
CA GLY A 544 3.75 16.52 10.21
C GLY A 544 4.01 16.29 8.73
N ALA A 545 3.06 16.66 7.88
CA ALA A 545 3.34 16.75 6.44
C ALA A 545 4.47 17.77 6.18
N GLY A 546 5.57 17.32 5.57
CA GLY A 546 6.65 18.21 5.13
C GLY A 546 6.24 19.10 3.96
N THR A 547 7.01 20.17 3.70
CA THR A 547 6.74 21.14 2.60
C THR A 547 6.95 20.58 1.19
N SER A 548 7.52 19.38 1.06
CA SER A 548 7.57 18.64 -0.20
C SER A 548 7.05 17.22 -0.02
N ALA A 549 6.14 16.79 -0.89
CA ALA A 549 5.58 15.44 -0.86
C ALA A 549 6.68 14.37 -1.07
N PRO A 550 6.67 13.27 -0.31
CA PRO A 550 7.52 12.11 -0.57
C PRO A 550 6.98 11.26 -1.72
N SER A 551 7.78 10.31 -2.21
CA SER A 551 7.35 9.33 -3.21
C SER A 551 6.27 8.40 -2.66
N THR A 552 5.21 8.21 -3.44
CA THR A 552 4.04 7.36 -3.17
C THR A 552 3.94 6.24 -4.20
N LYS A 553 2.87 5.44 -4.15
CA LYS A 553 2.60 4.41 -5.17
C LYS A 553 2.43 4.97 -6.60
N LYS A 554 1.87 6.18 -6.77
CA LYS A 554 1.61 6.78 -8.10
C LYS A 554 2.55 7.93 -8.46
N VAL A 555 3.14 8.60 -7.47
CA VAL A 555 3.99 9.79 -7.68
C VAL A 555 5.38 9.52 -7.15
N LEU A 556 6.39 9.57 -8.01
CA LEU A 556 7.80 9.51 -7.62
C LEU A 556 8.35 10.93 -7.60
N VAL A 557 9.09 11.28 -6.54
CA VAL A 557 9.85 12.54 -6.49
C VAL A 557 11.32 12.16 -6.48
N VAL A 558 12.06 12.61 -7.49
CA VAL A 558 13.51 12.40 -7.62
C VAL A 558 14.24 13.74 -7.60
N VAL A 559 15.52 13.71 -7.26
CA VAL A 559 16.41 14.87 -7.21
C VAL A 559 17.66 14.67 -8.04
N GLY A 560 18.23 15.76 -8.54
CA GLY A 560 19.50 15.73 -9.27
C GLY A 560 20.15 17.12 -9.40
N SER A 561 21.46 17.12 -9.63
CA SER A 561 22.25 18.31 -9.97
C SER A 561 21.97 18.84 -11.39
N GLU A 562 21.37 18.01 -12.25
CA GLU A 562 20.92 18.35 -13.60
C GLU A 562 19.45 18.00 -13.82
N SER A 563 18.84 18.62 -14.84
CA SER A 563 17.46 18.34 -15.24
C SER A 563 17.26 16.88 -15.67
N ASN A 564 16.20 16.26 -15.17
CA ASN A 564 15.77 14.92 -15.55
C ASN A 564 14.55 14.95 -16.47
N LYS A 565 13.74 16.01 -16.44
CA LYS A 565 12.46 16.15 -17.14
C LYS A 565 12.51 15.64 -18.58
N ASP A 566 13.30 16.27 -19.45
CA ASP A 566 13.37 15.93 -20.88
C ASP A 566 14.12 14.61 -21.16
N LYS A 567 14.73 13.98 -20.15
CA LYS A 567 15.28 12.61 -20.24
C LYS A 567 14.20 11.56 -19.97
N ILE A 568 13.23 11.88 -19.09
CA ILE A 568 12.14 10.97 -18.65
C ILE A 568 10.87 11.15 -19.50
N LEU A 569 10.46 12.39 -19.80
CA LEU A 569 9.30 12.70 -20.64
C LEU A 569 9.42 14.10 -21.24
N LYS A 570 9.58 14.17 -22.57
CA LYS A 570 9.45 15.39 -23.34
C LYS A 570 8.00 15.58 -23.81
N ALA A 571 7.52 16.82 -23.87
CA ALA A 571 6.13 17.17 -24.23
C ALA A 571 5.64 16.59 -25.58
N ASP A 572 6.56 16.32 -26.50
CA ASP A 572 6.29 15.81 -27.86
C ASP A 572 6.89 14.39 -28.07
N GLY A 573 7.34 13.73 -27.00
CA GLY A 573 8.16 12.53 -27.06
C GLY A 573 7.48 11.24 -26.58
N VAL A 574 8.04 10.11 -27.01
CA VAL A 574 7.58 8.74 -26.67
C VAL A 574 8.40 8.12 -25.53
N HIS A 575 9.04 8.94 -24.69
CA HIS A 575 9.65 8.45 -23.45
C HIS A 575 8.52 8.01 -22.51
N LYS A 576 8.24 6.71 -22.49
CA LYS A 576 7.10 6.19 -21.73
C LYS A 576 7.49 5.35 -20.54
N THR A 577 8.72 4.87 -20.44
CA THR A 577 9.10 3.93 -19.38
C THR A 577 10.36 4.32 -18.62
N ILE A 578 10.33 4.05 -17.32
CA ILE A 578 11.47 4.01 -16.43
C ILE A 578 11.44 2.67 -15.70
N ILE A 579 12.57 2.25 -15.13
CA ILE A 579 12.64 1.06 -14.28
C ILE A 579 12.63 1.50 -12.82
N VAL A 580 11.81 0.84 -11.99
CA VAL A 580 11.66 1.06 -10.55
C VAL A 580 11.79 -0.29 -9.84
N GLY A 581 12.92 -0.50 -9.14
CA GLY A 581 13.36 -1.83 -8.74
C GLY A 581 13.54 -2.70 -9.99
N ASP A 582 12.87 -3.85 -10.03
CA ASP A 582 12.88 -4.76 -11.18
C ASP A 582 11.77 -4.48 -12.22
N ASN A 583 10.92 -3.48 -12.01
CA ASN A 583 9.72 -3.25 -12.81
C ASN A 583 9.89 -2.11 -13.81
N GLU A 584 9.66 -2.36 -15.10
CA GLU A 584 9.47 -1.30 -16.09
C GLU A 584 8.04 -0.73 -15.98
N VAL A 585 7.92 0.60 -15.78
CA VAL A 585 6.63 1.25 -15.46
C VAL A 585 6.35 2.45 -16.36
N GLU A 586 5.08 2.62 -16.78
CA GLU A 586 4.69 3.69 -17.69
C GLU A 586 4.53 5.05 -16.97
N VAL A 587 5.17 6.09 -17.50
CA VAL A 587 5.10 7.48 -17.03
C VAL A 587 3.93 8.21 -17.71
N GLU A 588 3.06 8.83 -16.91
CA GLU A 588 1.91 9.62 -17.34
C GLU A 588 2.29 11.09 -17.56
N SER A 589 3.04 11.69 -16.64
CA SER A 589 3.55 13.07 -16.78
C SER A 589 4.79 13.33 -15.93
N VAL A 590 5.56 14.36 -16.29
CA VAL A 590 6.72 14.81 -15.53
C VAL A 590 6.68 16.33 -15.37
N ASN A 591 6.74 16.78 -14.11
CA ASN A 591 6.95 18.18 -13.77
C ASN A 591 8.31 18.34 -13.06
N GLU A 592 8.96 19.49 -13.20
CA GLU A 592 10.26 19.71 -12.59
C GLU A 592 10.40 21.16 -12.13
N VAL A 593 10.94 21.33 -10.92
CA VAL A 593 11.18 22.64 -10.30
C VAL A 593 12.62 22.67 -9.81
N LYS A 594 13.37 23.69 -10.21
CA LYS A 594 14.70 23.96 -9.64
C LYS A 594 14.54 24.64 -8.28
N ASN A 595 15.08 24.05 -7.22
CA ASN A 595 14.99 24.60 -5.88
C ASN A 595 16.02 25.71 -5.64
N ALA A 596 15.88 26.45 -4.53
CA ALA A 596 16.77 27.57 -4.18
C ALA A 596 18.23 27.13 -3.92
N GLY A 597 18.48 25.85 -3.62
CA GLY A 597 19.82 25.26 -3.51
C GLY A 597 20.45 24.87 -4.85
N GLY A 598 19.75 25.09 -5.97
CA GLY A 598 20.23 24.78 -7.32
C GLY A 598 19.96 23.37 -7.81
N GLU A 599 19.40 22.50 -6.97
CA GLU A 599 19.03 21.11 -7.30
C GLU A 599 17.66 21.06 -8.01
N PHE A 600 17.54 20.18 -9.01
CA PHE A 600 16.30 19.93 -9.73
C PHE A 600 15.46 18.89 -8.98
N VAL A 601 14.23 19.25 -8.62
CA VAL A 601 13.23 18.36 -8.02
C VAL A 601 12.26 17.94 -9.12
N THR A 602 12.34 16.70 -9.55
CA THR A 602 11.53 16.14 -10.64
C THR A 602 10.41 15.28 -10.06
N THR A 603 9.16 15.68 -10.28
CA THR A 603 7.96 14.93 -9.92
C THR A 603 7.46 14.14 -11.12
N ILE A 604 7.54 12.81 -11.03
CA ILE A 604 7.13 11.85 -12.06
C ILE A 604 5.79 11.26 -11.60
N ILE A 605 4.75 11.37 -12.42
CA ILE A 605 3.47 10.69 -12.20
C ILE A 605 3.46 9.43 -13.05
N LEU A 606 3.27 8.28 -12.42
CA LEU A 606 3.14 6.99 -13.07
C LEU A 606 1.70 6.77 -13.52
N LYS A 607 1.50 6.19 -14.70
CA LYS A 607 0.16 5.90 -15.25
C LYS A 607 -0.58 4.84 -14.44
N THR A 608 0.14 3.82 -14.01
CA THR A 608 -0.32 2.76 -13.10
C THR A 608 0.41 2.90 -11.77
N ALA A 609 -0.30 2.77 -10.66
CA ALA A 609 0.31 2.81 -9.33
C ALA A 609 1.11 1.52 -9.04
N LEU A 610 2.29 1.67 -8.44
CA LEU A 610 3.12 0.58 -7.94
C LEU A 610 2.38 -0.22 -6.86
N ALA A 611 2.68 -1.52 -6.75
CA ALA A 611 2.12 -2.37 -5.69
C ALA A 611 2.43 -1.81 -4.29
N ASN A 612 3.62 -1.28 -4.09
CA ASN A 612 4.09 -0.62 -2.87
C ASN A 612 4.75 0.72 -3.21
N ALA A 613 4.75 1.68 -2.28
CA ALA A 613 5.55 2.89 -2.43
C ALA A 613 7.04 2.52 -2.36
N PRO A 614 7.92 3.16 -3.15
CA PRO A 614 9.34 2.83 -3.16
C PRO A 614 9.98 3.10 -1.80
N SER A 615 10.91 2.22 -1.42
CA SER A 615 11.82 2.45 -0.28
C SER A 615 12.99 3.36 -0.69
N ASP A 616 13.70 3.90 0.30
CA ASP A 616 14.89 4.74 0.07
C ASP A 616 16.00 4.04 -0.75
N ASP A 617 16.06 2.70 -0.71
CA ASP A 617 17.01 1.86 -1.44
C ASP A 617 16.47 1.37 -2.81
N THR A 618 15.26 1.78 -3.22
CA THR A 618 14.70 1.38 -4.51
C THR A 618 15.47 2.05 -5.64
N GLU A 619 16.19 1.27 -6.45
CA GLU A 619 16.84 1.76 -7.66
C GLU A 619 15.78 2.29 -8.64
N ILE A 620 15.94 3.54 -9.11
CA ILE A 620 15.10 4.14 -10.15
C ILE A 620 16.01 4.58 -11.29
N VAL A 621 15.77 4.09 -12.51
CA VAL A 621 16.69 4.30 -13.63
C VAL A 621 15.95 4.54 -14.95
N ILE A 622 16.55 5.39 -15.78
CA ILE A 622 16.27 5.42 -17.21
C ILE A 622 17.08 4.27 -17.84
N PRO A 623 16.46 3.36 -18.59
CA PRO A 623 17.15 2.19 -19.17
C PRO A 623 18.25 2.57 -20.16
N ASP A 624 19.25 1.69 -20.34
CA ASP A 624 20.25 1.83 -21.40
C ASP A 624 19.59 1.66 -22.77
N ARG A 625 19.70 2.67 -23.64
CA ARG A 625 19.16 2.67 -25.00
C ARG A 625 20.28 2.62 -26.07
N CYS A 626 21.54 2.58 -25.66
CA CYS A 626 22.70 2.37 -26.54
C CYS A 626 23.16 0.91 -26.48
N THR A 627 22.38 -0.01 -27.06
CA THR A 627 22.61 -1.46 -26.93
C THR A 627 23.31 -2.11 -28.14
N LEU A 628 23.28 -1.47 -29.32
CA LEU A 628 23.84 -2.02 -30.56
C LEU A 628 25.37 -1.82 -30.57
N SER A 629 26.14 -2.78 -31.08
CA SER A 629 27.61 -2.69 -31.16
C SER A 629 28.12 -3.15 -32.53
N PRO A 630 29.16 -2.51 -33.12
CA PRO A 630 29.79 -3.00 -34.34
C PRO A 630 30.43 -4.37 -34.12
N ALA A 631 30.35 -5.26 -35.11
CA ALA A 631 30.94 -6.60 -35.03
C ALA A 631 32.49 -6.56 -34.96
N ASN A 632 33.10 -5.55 -35.59
CA ASN A 632 34.54 -5.31 -35.60
C ASN A 632 34.84 -3.83 -35.90
N TYR A 633 36.10 -3.45 -35.72
CA TYR A 633 36.62 -2.11 -35.98
C TYR A 633 37.82 -2.17 -36.93
N THR A 634 37.95 -1.17 -37.80
CA THR A 634 39.17 -0.86 -38.54
C THR A 634 39.74 0.46 -38.03
N HIS A 635 41.04 0.66 -38.14
CA HIS A 635 41.67 1.92 -37.76
C HIS A 635 42.67 2.39 -38.82
N ALA A 636 42.93 3.70 -38.85
CA ALA A 636 43.95 4.35 -39.65
C ALA A 636 44.55 5.51 -38.86
N VAL A 637 45.86 5.74 -39.00
CA VAL A 637 46.51 6.92 -38.43
C VAL A 637 46.20 8.13 -39.31
N ASP A 638 45.77 9.23 -38.69
CA ASP A 638 45.32 10.48 -39.33
C ASP A 638 46.06 11.66 -38.68
N GLY A 639 47.31 11.87 -39.09
CA GLY A 639 48.25 12.77 -38.40
C GLY A 639 48.73 12.18 -37.06
N ASP A 640 48.61 12.95 -35.97
CA ASP A 640 48.91 12.50 -34.60
C ASP A 640 47.71 11.81 -33.91
N ASP A 641 46.61 11.60 -34.65
CA ASP A 641 45.38 10.98 -34.17
C ASP A 641 45.15 9.58 -34.77
N LEU A 642 44.39 8.75 -34.06
CA LEU A 642 43.86 7.48 -34.56
C LEU A 642 42.40 7.64 -34.96
N LYS A 643 42.12 7.38 -36.22
CA LYS A 643 40.77 7.30 -36.77
C LYS A 643 40.27 5.86 -36.69
N ILE A 644 39.23 5.61 -35.91
CA ILE A 644 38.63 4.28 -35.72
C ILE A 644 37.24 4.25 -36.36
N THR A 645 37.00 3.31 -37.26
CA THR A 645 35.74 3.12 -37.98
C THR A 645 35.16 1.76 -37.64
N GLY A 646 33.93 1.71 -37.13
CA GLY A 646 33.22 0.46 -36.89
C GLY A 646 32.70 -0.17 -38.19
N ALA A 647 32.40 -1.46 -38.15
CA ALA A 647 31.58 -2.10 -39.18
C ALA A 647 30.16 -1.48 -39.25
N GLU A 648 29.52 -1.65 -40.41
CA GLU A 648 28.13 -1.24 -40.62
C GLU A 648 27.19 -2.15 -39.80
N ILE A 649 26.31 -1.53 -39.03
CA ILE A 649 25.27 -2.18 -38.23
C ILE A 649 23.96 -2.04 -38.99
N ALA A 650 23.33 -3.17 -39.35
CA ALA A 650 21.95 -3.18 -39.82
C ALA A 650 20.99 -2.85 -38.66
N LEU A 651 19.99 -2.01 -38.93
CA LEU A 651 18.97 -1.62 -37.97
C LEU A 651 17.65 -2.36 -38.27
N GLU A 652 16.76 -2.44 -37.29
CA GLU A 652 15.42 -2.99 -37.47
C GLU A 652 14.65 -2.21 -38.56
N ASP A 653 13.83 -2.92 -39.36
CA ASP A 653 12.99 -2.29 -40.38
C ASP A 653 11.76 -1.59 -39.78
N ASN A 654 12.02 -0.56 -38.98
CA ASN A 654 11.04 0.24 -38.27
C ASN A 654 10.93 1.64 -38.91
N PRO A 655 9.80 2.01 -39.56
CA PRO A 655 9.66 3.30 -40.25
C PRO A 655 9.60 4.52 -39.30
N LYS A 656 9.50 4.28 -37.98
CA LYS A 656 9.59 5.33 -36.95
C LYS A 656 11.02 5.56 -36.48
N LEU A 657 11.97 4.68 -36.82
CA LEU A 657 13.39 4.80 -36.47
C LEU A 657 14.01 5.93 -37.30
N LYS A 658 14.12 7.08 -36.66
CA LYS A 658 14.59 8.35 -37.26
C LYS A 658 15.73 8.99 -36.49
N ARG A 659 16.12 8.41 -35.34
CA ARG A 659 17.18 8.95 -34.49
C ARG A 659 18.26 7.93 -34.19
N LEU A 660 19.50 8.40 -34.24
CA LEU A 660 20.70 7.66 -33.86
C LEU A 660 21.53 8.44 -32.86
N ALA A 661 22.00 7.73 -31.85
CA ALA A 661 22.92 8.16 -30.83
C ALA A 661 24.15 7.25 -30.83
N MET A 662 25.29 7.78 -30.38
CA MET A 662 26.54 7.02 -30.23
C MET A 662 27.09 7.22 -28.82
N ALA A 663 27.41 6.13 -28.15
CA ALA A 663 28.12 6.11 -26.88
C ALA A 663 29.49 5.46 -27.11
N VAL A 664 30.54 6.00 -26.51
CA VAL A 664 31.92 5.53 -26.70
C VAL A 664 32.55 5.30 -25.33
N LYS A 665 33.27 4.20 -25.18
CA LYS A 665 34.06 3.87 -23.99
C LYS A 665 35.51 3.63 -24.41
N GLY A 666 36.46 4.08 -23.59
CA GLY A 666 37.88 3.77 -23.67
C GLY A 666 38.61 4.42 -22.51
N ASP A 667 39.36 3.64 -21.74
CA ASP A 667 39.97 4.12 -20.50
C ASP A 667 41.26 4.93 -20.81
N GLY A 668 41.36 6.16 -20.29
CA GLY A 668 42.51 7.06 -20.55
C GLY A 668 42.51 7.72 -21.95
N VAL A 669 41.42 7.62 -22.70
CA VAL A 669 41.33 8.01 -24.11
C VAL A 669 40.80 9.44 -24.30
N LYS A 670 41.44 10.24 -25.16
CA LYS A 670 40.96 11.59 -25.55
C LYS A 670 40.29 11.58 -26.92
N PHE A 671 39.00 11.89 -26.98
CA PHE A 671 38.23 11.90 -28.23
C PHE A 671 38.28 13.28 -28.90
N LYS A 672 38.60 13.32 -30.20
CA LYS A 672 38.63 14.54 -31.04
C LYS A 672 37.30 14.81 -31.73
N GLY A 673 36.53 13.76 -32.04
CA GLY A 673 35.22 13.85 -32.69
C GLY A 673 34.75 12.51 -33.23
N GLY A 674 33.60 12.50 -33.91
CA GLY A 674 33.14 11.32 -34.64
C GLY A 674 32.12 11.63 -35.74
N LYS A 675 31.64 10.58 -36.41
CA LYS A 675 30.60 10.62 -37.45
C LYS A 675 29.77 9.34 -37.35
N ILE A 676 28.53 9.40 -37.81
CA ILE A 676 27.78 8.18 -38.12
C ILE A 676 27.39 8.27 -39.58
N TYR A 677 28.01 7.43 -40.41
CA TYR A 677 27.54 7.24 -41.77
C TYR A 677 26.24 6.44 -41.72
N ILE A 678 25.25 6.87 -42.48
CA ILE A 678 23.92 6.27 -42.47
C ILE A 678 23.54 5.85 -43.88
N LYS A 679 22.78 4.75 -43.96
CA LYS A 679 22.05 4.37 -45.16
C LYS A 679 20.57 4.63 -44.91
N GLU A 680 19.96 5.35 -45.82
CA GLU A 680 18.54 5.71 -45.78
C GLU A 680 17.76 4.88 -46.80
N LYS A 681 16.50 4.56 -46.48
CA LYS A 681 15.50 4.29 -47.53
C LYS A 681 15.05 5.64 -48.15
N PRO A 682 14.73 5.69 -49.46
CA PRO A 682 14.31 6.92 -50.16
C PRO A 682 13.14 7.70 -49.53
#